data_AF-A0AAJ1F2S9-F1
#
_entry.id   AF-A0AAJ1F2S9-F1
#
_cell.length_a   1.000
_cell.length_b   1.000
_cell.length_c   1.000
_cell.angle_alpha   90.00
_cell.angle_beta   90.00
_cell.angle_gamma   90.00
#
_symmetry.space_group_name_H-M   'P 1'
#
loop_
_entity.id
_entity.type
_entity.pdbx_description
1 polymer ?
#
loop_
_entity_poly.entity_id
_entity_poly.type
_entity_poly.pdbx_seq_one_letter_code
_entity_poly.pdbx_strand_id
1 'polypeptide(L)'
;MMMDGAPEAAGADTDSSSNADTSREGEYSETNNQEEGVDEADFLKTDGYHIYMLNGNLLVIMGVPEFGELTLESNMSIQGYPMQMMLDGDRLVVASNIYYWNLEPNDPLRALMSEEVTVSYPGQEEEYSYTYTRVQNLVKYTVIDISDRSEPEVEREIYVEGNYHTARLVDGTVRSVTHLWTYIEGLRTWVYLPDDYWNVESDEDRMTIWNDSVEETIAFNTAIIDDLTLDDFAPHLYEVGAGGLFQHPISSGDCSEFTASADSAGRGFTTIMTIQMFGDDATLEVDHITSSWAHVYASQDVMVLAEPANDWWWFWRNSGWDDATNIHVFDISDPTETTYVASGRVDGTVQDQFSLSELNGIIRVATTEDAWGRWWLETEEWTGPTNNVFTLATTECMVPEGCDDETSELIQIGHVDDIAEGERIWSARFVGNRAYLVTFRNMDPLWVIDLSDPTDPKILGELEIPGVSTYIHPVDANTLLTIGIGPGPDGLGLDWSVTQISLFDVSDPTNPVLADSLPISPAYEDENCDQWGCGWSWSWSEATYEHKAFTYWAPEQLLAVPLSTYRYMYDEVEIDGRVYSYSGYEFVSTLQLIDVDAENGTLGIHGMVNHSDFYNEDGLSGWWSGSTSIRRSIFMGDYVYAFSAAGASVHSTDDLELMVELELPGYETPQTYYYEDGDGEAVDGENDPDKEDEDSATVEG
;
A
#
# COMPACT_ATOMS: atom_id res chain seq x y z
N MET A 1 39.73 5.05 41.31
CA MET A 1 40.36 5.94 40.31
C MET A 1 39.20 6.49 39.52
N MET A 2 38.91 7.77 39.73
CA MET A 2 37.84 8.48 39.04
C MET A 2 38.35 8.86 37.65
N MET A 3 37.56 8.61 36.61
CA MET A 3 37.67 9.29 35.32
C MET A 3 36.24 9.61 34.87
N ASP A 4 35.81 10.81 35.22
CA ASP A 4 34.72 11.54 34.58
C ASP A 4 35.21 12.04 33.22
N GLY A 5 34.38 11.90 32.19
CA GLY A 5 34.57 12.54 30.89
C GLY A 5 33.21 13.04 30.40
N ALA A 6 32.91 14.30 30.68
CA ALA A 6 31.82 15.05 30.09
C ALA A 6 32.19 15.47 28.65
N PRO A 7 31.24 15.56 27.71
CA PRO A 7 31.51 16.15 26.40
C PRO A 7 31.60 17.68 26.53
N GLU A 8 32.70 18.23 26.02
CA GLU A 8 33.07 19.64 26.07
C GLU A 8 32.48 20.37 24.86
N ALA A 9 31.85 21.53 25.12
CA ALA A 9 31.27 22.41 24.11
C ALA A 9 32.34 22.95 23.16
N ALA A 10 32.10 22.81 21.84
CA ALA A 10 32.97 23.37 20.81
C ALA A 10 32.82 24.90 20.76
N GLY A 11 33.94 25.59 21.00
CA GLY A 11 34.06 27.04 20.88
C GLY A 11 34.21 27.48 19.42
N ALA A 12 33.56 28.61 19.12
CA ALA A 12 33.62 29.32 17.85
C ALA A 12 35.05 29.70 17.44
N ASP A 13 35.38 29.44 16.16
CA ASP A 13 36.50 30.07 15.47
C ASP A 13 35.95 30.82 14.26
N THR A 14 36.24 32.12 14.20
CA THR A 14 35.73 33.06 13.20
C THR A 14 36.69 33.22 12.03
N ASP A 15 36.10 33.22 10.84
CA ASP A 15 36.48 33.93 9.61
C ASP A 15 37.25 33.13 8.54
N SER A 16 36.47 32.57 7.61
CA SER A 16 36.84 32.29 6.23
C SER A 16 35.57 32.35 5.38
N SER A 17 35.24 33.54 4.88
CA SER A 17 34.17 33.78 3.92
C SER A 17 34.57 33.37 2.50
N SER A 18 33.92 32.33 1.97
CA SER A 18 33.62 32.20 0.53
C SER A 18 32.68 31.01 0.27
N ASN A 19 31.51 31.32 -0.31
CA ASN A 19 30.35 30.49 -0.66
C ASN A 19 29.50 30.03 0.53
N ALA A 20 28.49 30.84 0.85
CA ALA A 20 27.30 30.35 1.51
C ALA A 20 26.60 29.39 0.52
N ASP A 21 26.43 28.14 0.92
CA ASP A 21 25.55 27.19 0.25
C ASP A 21 24.17 27.81 0.11
N THR A 22 23.63 27.77 -1.10
CA THR A 22 22.26 28.17 -1.41
C THR A 22 21.29 26.99 -1.27
N SER A 23 21.65 25.95 -0.49
CA SER A 23 20.81 24.76 -0.29
C SER A 23 19.52 25.11 0.47
N ARG A 24 18.38 24.58 0.01
CA ARG A 24 17.08 24.63 0.68
C ARG A 24 16.80 23.38 1.53
N GLU A 25 17.78 22.48 1.67
CA GLU A 25 17.63 21.25 2.45
C GLU A 25 17.20 21.56 3.89
N GLY A 26 16.21 20.83 4.37
CA GLY A 26 15.63 21.02 5.70
C GLY A 26 14.71 22.24 5.85
N GLU A 27 14.47 23.01 4.79
CA GLU A 27 13.49 24.11 4.76
C GLU A 27 12.15 23.68 4.13
N TYR A 28 11.99 22.39 3.82
CA TYR A 28 10.73 21.80 3.34
C TYR A 28 10.50 20.41 3.95
N SER A 29 9.23 19.98 3.96
CA SER A 29 8.86 18.64 4.40
C SER A 29 9.12 17.61 3.29
N GLU A 30 9.70 16.49 3.64
CA GLU A 30 9.89 15.35 2.75
C GLU A 30 8.74 14.34 2.86
N THR A 31 8.81 13.25 2.09
CA THR A 31 7.91 12.11 2.26
C THR A 31 7.99 11.62 3.71
N ASN A 32 6.85 11.41 4.37
CA ASN A 32 6.81 10.78 5.67
C ASN A 32 7.26 9.32 5.52
N ASN A 33 8.55 9.07 5.75
CA ASN A 33 9.18 7.77 5.56
C ASN A 33 9.10 6.91 6.83
N GLN A 34 9.13 5.59 6.66
CA GLN A 34 9.12 4.67 7.78
C GLN A 34 10.38 4.80 8.67
N GLU A 35 11.56 4.79 8.05
CA GLU A 35 12.88 4.84 8.67
C GLU A 35 13.65 6.07 8.18
N GLU A 36 14.49 6.62 9.05
CA GLU A 36 15.36 7.75 8.70
C GLU A 36 16.42 7.31 7.68
N GLY A 37 16.66 8.14 6.65
CA GLY A 37 17.65 7.87 5.61
C GLY A 37 17.26 6.80 4.59
N VAL A 38 15.99 6.36 4.59
CA VAL A 38 15.41 5.46 3.59
C VAL A 38 14.24 6.16 2.91
N ASP A 39 14.43 6.60 1.67
CA ASP A 39 13.38 7.30 0.94
C ASP A 39 12.38 6.32 0.33
N GLU A 40 11.08 6.47 0.61
CA GLU A 40 10.03 5.61 0.06
C GLU A 40 9.46 6.20 -1.22
N ALA A 41 9.19 5.36 -2.23
CA ALA A 41 8.58 5.81 -3.46
C ALA A 41 7.18 6.42 -3.22
N ASP A 42 6.88 7.54 -3.87
CA ASP A 42 5.59 8.21 -3.76
C ASP A 42 5.19 8.82 -5.11
N PHE A 43 3.93 9.15 -5.31
CA PHE A 43 3.49 9.82 -6.54
C PHE A 43 3.84 11.32 -6.55
N LEU A 44 4.25 11.89 -5.41
CA LEU A 44 4.69 13.27 -5.25
C LEU A 44 6.09 13.31 -4.63
N LYS A 45 7.04 14.02 -5.25
CA LYS A 45 8.42 14.19 -4.78
C LYS A 45 8.86 15.64 -4.95
N THR A 46 9.86 16.09 -4.19
CA THR A 46 10.43 17.45 -4.31
C THR A 46 11.91 17.48 -3.99
N ASP A 47 12.65 18.38 -4.65
CA ASP A 47 14.05 18.75 -4.34
C ASP A 47 14.15 20.13 -3.66
N GLY A 48 13.01 20.72 -3.23
CA GLY A 48 12.93 22.07 -2.67
C GLY A 48 12.92 23.21 -3.69
N TYR A 49 13.19 22.94 -4.97
CA TYR A 49 13.10 23.89 -6.08
C TYR A 49 12.05 23.49 -7.11
N HIS A 50 11.72 22.21 -7.18
CA HIS A 50 10.73 21.64 -8.07
C HIS A 50 9.90 20.61 -7.30
N ILE A 51 8.69 20.41 -7.77
CA ILE A 51 7.76 19.39 -7.31
C ILE A 51 7.41 18.55 -8.52
N TYR A 52 7.59 17.25 -8.36
CA TYR A 52 7.32 16.23 -9.36
C TYR A 52 6.06 15.51 -8.91
N MET A 53 5.08 15.36 -9.81
CA MET A 53 3.81 14.70 -9.51
C MET A 53 3.43 13.74 -10.63
N LEU A 54 3.06 12.51 -10.28
CA LEU A 54 2.37 11.61 -11.19
C LEU A 54 0.86 11.90 -11.13
N ASN A 55 0.27 12.34 -12.24
CA ASN A 55 -1.15 12.63 -12.35
C ASN A 55 -1.75 12.00 -13.61
N GLY A 56 -2.63 11.02 -13.43
CA GLY A 56 -3.09 10.17 -14.54
C GLY A 56 -1.91 9.44 -15.19
N ASN A 57 -1.72 9.64 -16.49
CA ASN A 57 -0.59 9.12 -17.25
C ASN A 57 0.53 10.15 -17.46
N LEU A 58 0.54 11.25 -16.71
CA LEU A 58 1.52 12.33 -16.84
C LEU A 58 2.48 12.36 -15.66
N LEU A 59 3.77 12.56 -15.95
CA LEU A 59 4.70 13.20 -15.03
C LEU A 59 4.56 14.71 -15.20
N VAL A 60 4.16 15.41 -14.15
CA VAL A 60 3.99 16.85 -14.09
C VAL A 60 5.14 17.43 -13.28
N ILE A 61 5.87 18.40 -13.85
CA ILE A 61 6.99 19.09 -13.21
C ILE A 61 6.58 20.54 -12.95
N MET A 62 6.64 20.93 -11.68
CA MET A 62 6.32 22.27 -11.21
C MET A 62 7.56 22.90 -10.57
N GLY A 63 7.84 24.15 -10.89
CA GLY A 63 8.90 24.95 -10.28
C GLY A 63 8.40 25.69 -9.03
N VAL A 64 9.30 25.89 -8.08
CA VAL A 64 9.16 26.68 -6.86
C VAL A 64 10.26 27.76 -6.87
N PRO A 65 10.08 28.87 -7.64
CA PRO A 65 11.12 29.89 -7.77
C PRO A 65 11.50 30.50 -6.42
N GLU A 66 10.49 30.82 -5.60
CA GLU A 66 10.59 31.23 -4.19
C GLU A 66 9.49 30.48 -3.41
N PHE A 67 9.70 30.27 -2.10
CA PHE A 67 8.63 29.70 -1.26
C PHE A 67 7.40 30.61 -1.30
N GLY A 68 6.23 29.99 -1.41
CA GLY A 68 4.95 30.67 -1.66
C GLY A 68 4.59 30.80 -3.15
N GLU A 69 5.52 30.51 -4.08
CA GLU A 69 5.25 30.45 -5.52
C GLU A 69 5.17 29.00 -6.02
N LEU A 70 4.41 28.78 -7.09
CA LEU A 70 4.32 27.51 -7.81
C LEU A 70 4.04 27.78 -9.29
N THR A 71 4.82 27.18 -10.19
CA THR A 71 4.66 27.34 -11.65
C THR A 71 4.69 26.00 -12.36
N LEU A 72 3.75 25.75 -13.27
CA LEU A 72 3.82 24.58 -14.16
C LEU A 72 4.95 24.79 -15.18
N GLU A 73 5.95 23.91 -15.19
CA GLU A 73 7.10 24.00 -16.10
C GLU A 73 6.96 23.09 -17.30
N SER A 74 6.67 21.80 -17.06
CA SER A 74 6.54 20.81 -18.11
C SER A 74 5.62 19.65 -17.70
N ASN A 75 5.25 18.85 -18.68
CA ASN A 75 4.65 17.54 -18.44
C ASN A 75 5.12 16.56 -19.51
N MET A 76 5.19 15.28 -19.14
CA MET A 76 5.57 14.17 -20.01
C MET A 76 4.56 13.05 -19.86
N SER A 77 4.11 12.46 -20.97
CA SER A 77 3.29 11.25 -20.92
C SER A 77 4.14 10.02 -20.63
N ILE A 78 3.71 9.24 -19.64
CA ILE A 78 4.28 7.95 -19.26
C ILE A 78 3.28 6.86 -19.67
N GLN A 79 3.72 5.93 -20.52
CA GLN A 79 2.86 4.80 -20.92
C GLN A 79 2.56 3.90 -19.71
N GLY A 80 1.30 3.50 -19.57
CA GLY A 80 0.82 2.64 -18.48
C GLY A 80 0.05 3.43 -17.43
N TYR A 81 0.06 2.90 -16.21
CA TYR A 81 -0.51 3.50 -15.01
C TYR A 81 0.64 3.80 -14.05
N PRO A 82 1.24 5.00 -14.12
CA PRO A 82 2.27 5.43 -13.17
C PRO A 82 1.73 5.37 -11.75
N MET A 83 2.45 4.70 -10.86
CA MET A 83 2.01 4.46 -9.48
C MET A 83 2.78 5.35 -8.50
N GLN A 84 4.10 5.25 -8.53
CA GLN A 84 5.01 5.93 -7.61
C GLN A 84 6.33 6.20 -8.32
N MET A 85 7.10 7.15 -7.79
CA MET A 85 8.44 7.47 -8.27
C MET A 85 9.42 7.70 -7.13
N MET A 86 10.69 7.55 -7.47
CA MET A 86 11.84 7.92 -6.65
C MET A 86 12.62 9.02 -7.37
N LEU A 87 13.20 9.92 -6.58
CA LEU A 87 13.97 11.07 -7.05
C LEU A 87 15.35 11.02 -6.43
N ASP A 88 16.39 11.13 -7.26
CA ASP A 88 17.74 11.36 -6.79
C ASP A 88 18.52 12.24 -7.77
N GLY A 89 18.94 13.42 -7.30
CA GLY A 89 19.60 14.45 -8.11
C GLY A 89 18.81 14.80 -9.36
N ASP A 90 19.41 14.55 -10.53
CA ASP A 90 18.82 14.84 -11.84
C ASP A 90 18.15 13.61 -12.48
N ARG A 91 17.75 12.60 -11.69
CA ARG A 91 17.10 11.38 -12.20
C ARG A 91 15.83 11.04 -11.44
N LEU A 92 14.82 10.60 -12.19
CA LEU A 92 13.59 9.99 -11.67
C LEU A 92 13.49 8.53 -12.13
N VAL A 93 12.98 7.67 -11.25
CA VAL A 93 12.53 6.32 -11.62
C VAL A 93 11.04 6.24 -11.34
N VAL A 94 10.24 6.04 -12.39
CA VAL A 94 8.79 5.90 -12.29
C VAL A 94 8.40 4.43 -12.43
N ALA A 95 7.76 3.86 -11.41
CA ALA A 95 7.16 2.54 -11.46
C ALA A 95 5.72 2.63 -11.96
N SER A 96 5.38 1.87 -13.00
CA SER A 96 4.08 1.87 -13.66
C SER A 96 3.53 0.46 -13.79
N ASN A 97 2.22 0.29 -13.63
CA ASN A 97 1.55 -0.95 -14.03
C ASN A 97 1.16 -0.90 -15.50
N ILE A 98 1.42 -1.97 -16.24
CA ILE A 98 1.00 -2.16 -17.63
C ILE A 98 -0.07 -3.25 -17.67
N TYR A 99 -1.24 -2.89 -18.19
CA TYR A 99 -2.35 -3.80 -18.39
C TYR A 99 -2.56 -4.07 -19.88
N TYR A 100 -2.68 -5.35 -20.26
CA TYR A 100 -2.83 -5.78 -21.65
C TYR A 100 -3.96 -5.03 -22.39
N TRP A 101 -5.12 -4.88 -21.73
CA TRP A 101 -6.31 -4.30 -22.34
C TRP A 101 -6.19 -2.80 -22.62
N ASN A 102 -5.25 -2.12 -21.95
CA ASN A 102 -5.04 -0.67 -22.05
C ASN A 102 -3.92 -0.31 -23.04
N LEU A 103 -3.21 -1.30 -23.56
CA LEU A 103 -2.24 -1.13 -24.63
C LEU A 103 -2.93 -0.98 -25.99
N GLU A 104 -2.29 -0.28 -26.92
CA GLU A 104 -2.73 -0.20 -28.31
C GLU A 104 -2.76 -1.60 -28.96
N PRO A 105 -3.68 -1.89 -29.89
CA PRO A 105 -3.80 -3.23 -30.49
C PRO A 105 -2.55 -3.77 -31.19
N ASN A 106 -1.67 -2.88 -31.66
CA ASN A 106 -0.41 -3.25 -32.32
C ASN A 106 0.83 -3.06 -31.43
N ASP A 107 0.65 -2.79 -30.13
CA ASP A 107 1.75 -2.63 -29.20
C ASP A 107 2.54 -3.96 -29.08
N PRO A 108 3.88 -3.95 -29.23
CA PRO A 108 4.68 -5.17 -29.14
C PRO A 108 4.55 -5.89 -27.79
N LEU A 109 4.24 -5.18 -26.70
CA LEU A 109 4.07 -5.79 -25.38
C LEU A 109 2.85 -6.71 -25.32
N ARG A 110 1.81 -6.49 -26.14
CA ARG A 110 0.62 -7.36 -26.17
C ARG A 110 0.97 -8.81 -26.49
N ALA A 111 1.93 -9.04 -27.38
CA ALA A 111 2.36 -10.39 -27.73
C ALA A 111 3.09 -11.11 -26.59
N LEU A 112 3.73 -10.36 -25.69
CA LEU A 112 4.39 -10.90 -24.50
C LEU A 112 3.39 -11.19 -23.39
N MET A 113 2.45 -10.27 -23.22
CA MET A 113 1.50 -10.29 -22.12
C MET A 113 0.32 -11.23 -22.34
N SER A 114 0.26 -11.95 -23.47
CA SER A 114 -0.91 -12.78 -23.80
C SER A 114 -0.56 -14.16 -24.30
N GLU A 115 -1.36 -15.13 -23.88
CA GLU A 115 -1.28 -16.52 -24.29
C GLU A 115 -2.69 -17.05 -24.59
N GLU A 116 -2.85 -17.84 -25.65
CA GLU A 116 -4.12 -18.54 -25.91
C GLU A 116 -4.13 -19.86 -25.12
N VAL A 117 -5.03 -19.95 -24.13
CA VAL A 117 -5.18 -21.14 -23.28
C VAL A 117 -6.46 -21.87 -23.66
N THR A 118 -6.36 -23.17 -23.91
CA THR A 118 -7.51 -24.04 -24.16
C THR A 118 -7.73 -24.97 -22.97
N VAL A 119 -8.83 -24.79 -22.26
CA VAL A 119 -9.22 -25.68 -21.17
C VAL A 119 -10.21 -26.70 -21.69
N SER A 120 -9.84 -27.98 -21.61
CA SER A 120 -10.71 -29.12 -21.90
C SER A 120 -11.29 -29.69 -20.62
N TYR A 121 -12.62 -29.79 -20.56
CA TYR A 121 -13.33 -30.54 -19.54
C TYR A 121 -13.73 -31.91 -20.08
N PRO A 122 -13.33 -33.00 -19.40
CA PRO A 122 -13.89 -34.30 -19.72
C PRO A 122 -15.40 -34.29 -19.38
N GLY A 123 -16.25 -34.31 -20.41
CA GLY A 123 -17.70 -34.37 -20.31
C GLY A 123 -18.26 -35.77 -20.56
N GLN A 124 -19.52 -36.00 -20.16
CA GLN A 124 -20.18 -37.31 -20.15
C GLN A 124 -20.48 -37.92 -21.54
N GLU A 125 -20.51 -37.13 -22.62
CA GLU A 125 -20.72 -37.63 -23.99
C GLU A 125 -19.77 -37.01 -25.03
N GLU A 126 -19.36 -35.76 -24.86
CA GLU A 126 -18.34 -35.07 -25.68
C GLU A 126 -17.41 -34.23 -24.79
N GLU A 127 -16.14 -34.14 -25.18
CA GLU A 127 -15.15 -33.24 -24.57
C GLU A 127 -15.55 -31.79 -24.87
N TYR A 128 -15.79 -31.00 -23.82
CA TYR A 128 -16.08 -29.58 -23.95
C TYR A 128 -14.78 -28.81 -23.73
N SER A 129 -14.32 -28.09 -24.76
CA SER A 129 -13.18 -27.19 -24.63
C SER A 129 -13.60 -25.75 -24.92
N TYR A 130 -12.98 -24.82 -24.21
CA TYR A 130 -13.08 -23.39 -24.50
C TYR A 130 -11.68 -22.77 -24.51
N THR A 131 -11.45 -21.88 -25.48
CA THR A 131 -10.20 -21.12 -25.59
C THR A 131 -10.44 -19.70 -25.12
N TYR A 132 -9.55 -19.18 -24.29
CA TYR A 132 -9.55 -17.78 -23.87
C TYR A 132 -8.12 -17.22 -23.91
N THR A 133 -8.02 -15.90 -24.03
CA THR A 133 -6.74 -15.20 -23.94
C THR A 133 -6.41 -14.98 -22.47
N ARG A 134 -5.40 -15.67 -21.96
CA ARG A 134 -4.80 -15.37 -20.66
C ARG A 134 -3.88 -14.18 -20.83
N VAL A 135 -3.91 -13.26 -19.87
CA VAL A 135 -3.04 -12.10 -19.87
C VAL A 135 -2.26 -12.00 -18.57
N GLN A 136 -1.04 -11.47 -18.65
CA GLN A 136 -0.19 -11.16 -17.50
C GLN A 136 0.08 -9.66 -17.43
N ASN A 137 0.23 -9.15 -16.22
CA ASN A 137 0.59 -7.74 -16.00
C ASN A 137 2.11 -7.57 -16.02
N LEU A 138 2.57 -6.38 -16.41
CA LEU A 138 3.97 -5.99 -16.29
C LEU A 138 4.09 -4.79 -15.35
N VAL A 139 5.13 -4.78 -14.54
CA VAL A 139 5.65 -3.60 -13.86
C VAL A 139 6.72 -2.97 -14.75
N LYS A 140 6.52 -1.71 -15.13
CA LYS A 140 7.49 -0.94 -15.91
C LYS A 140 8.21 0.07 -15.03
N TYR A 141 9.54 0.08 -15.09
CA TYR A 141 10.39 1.12 -14.53
C TYR A 141 10.88 2.02 -15.66
N THR A 142 10.49 3.29 -15.65
CA THR A 142 10.96 4.31 -16.59
C THR A 142 11.99 5.18 -15.88
N VAL A 143 13.24 5.15 -16.35
CA VAL A 143 14.33 6.02 -15.87
C VAL A 143 14.33 7.27 -16.72
N ILE A 144 14.26 8.43 -16.07
CA ILE A 144 14.09 9.74 -16.71
C ILE A 144 15.20 10.68 -16.24
N ASP A 145 15.93 11.27 -17.19
CA ASP A 145 16.83 12.39 -16.97
C ASP A 145 16.03 13.69 -16.90
N ILE A 146 16.18 14.41 -15.79
CA ILE A 146 15.53 15.69 -15.51
C ILE A 146 16.53 16.84 -15.39
N SER A 147 17.77 16.66 -15.86
CA SER A 147 18.80 17.72 -15.93
C SER A 147 18.27 19.00 -16.60
N ASP A 148 17.39 18.86 -17.61
CA ASP A 148 16.52 19.92 -18.10
C ASP A 148 15.06 19.64 -17.72
N ARG A 149 14.58 20.27 -16.63
CA ARG A 149 13.20 20.10 -16.13
C ARG A 149 12.13 20.56 -17.12
N SER A 150 12.50 21.39 -18.10
CA SER A 150 11.56 21.86 -19.13
C SER A 150 11.36 20.85 -20.26
N GLU A 151 12.31 19.94 -20.45
CA GLU A 151 12.30 18.90 -21.48
C GLU A 151 12.92 17.60 -20.92
N PRO A 152 12.23 16.91 -19.98
CA PRO A 152 12.73 15.64 -19.44
C PRO A 152 12.89 14.59 -20.54
N GLU A 153 13.87 13.68 -20.39
CA GLU A 153 14.18 12.65 -21.39
C GLU A 153 14.14 11.24 -20.78
N VAL A 154 13.48 10.29 -21.46
CA VAL A 154 13.50 8.88 -21.05
C VAL A 154 14.84 8.25 -21.44
N GLU A 155 15.61 7.80 -20.46
CA GLU A 155 16.88 7.11 -20.66
C GLU A 155 16.68 5.61 -20.91
N ARG A 156 15.77 4.98 -20.16
CA ARG A 156 15.58 3.52 -20.14
C ARG A 156 14.19 3.10 -19.70
N GLU A 157 13.73 1.97 -20.21
CA GLU A 157 12.52 1.30 -19.76
C GLU A 157 12.76 -0.20 -19.52
N ILE A 158 12.48 -0.65 -18.31
CA ILE A 158 12.61 -2.04 -17.86
C ILE A 158 11.24 -2.56 -17.49
N TYR A 159 10.93 -3.81 -17.81
CA TYR A 159 9.63 -4.44 -17.59
C TYR A 159 9.81 -5.76 -16.85
N VAL A 160 9.01 -6.00 -15.81
CA VAL A 160 9.02 -7.27 -15.04
C VAL A 160 7.61 -7.82 -14.94
N GLU A 161 7.45 -9.12 -15.11
CA GLU A 161 6.16 -9.78 -14.91
C GLU A 161 5.71 -9.70 -13.45
N GLY A 162 4.45 -9.31 -13.25
CA GLY A 162 3.84 -9.21 -11.93
C GLY A 162 3.15 -7.88 -11.69
N ASN A 163 2.99 -7.56 -10.41
CA ASN A 163 2.36 -6.33 -9.95
C ASN A 163 3.31 -5.60 -9.00
N TYR A 164 3.31 -4.27 -9.12
CA TYR A 164 4.13 -3.43 -8.26
C TYR A 164 3.65 -3.51 -6.81
N HIS A 165 4.59 -3.62 -5.87
CA HIS A 165 4.28 -3.62 -4.44
C HIS A 165 4.79 -2.34 -3.75
N THR A 166 6.10 -2.12 -3.71
CA THR A 166 6.71 -0.91 -3.13
C THR A 166 8.13 -0.72 -3.64
N ALA A 167 8.74 0.44 -3.39
CA ALA A 167 10.14 0.68 -3.66
C ALA A 167 10.75 1.68 -2.67
N ARG A 168 12.04 1.51 -2.43
CA ARG A 168 12.83 2.33 -1.52
C ARG A 168 14.14 2.74 -2.18
N LEU A 169 14.60 3.93 -1.86
CA LEU A 169 15.84 4.52 -2.34
C LEU A 169 16.77 4.78 -1.16
N VAL A 170 17.98 4.23 -1.23
CA VAL A 170 19.07 4.46 -0.27
C VAL A 170 20.35 4.70 -1.05
N ASP A 171 21.03 5.82 -0.80
CA ASP A 171 22.32 6.17 -1.41
C ASP A 171 22.39 5.96 -2.94
N GLY A 172 21.33 6.35 -3.66
CA GLY A 172 21.24 6.23 -5.12
C GLY A 172 20.96 4.83 -5.67
N THR A 173 20.57 3.90 -4.80
CA THR A 173 20.15 2.55 -5.15
C THR A 173 18.66 2.37 -4.87
N VAL A 174 17.90 2.03 -5.90
CA VAL A 174 16.49 1.68 -5.79
C VAL A 174 16.37 0.19 -5.54
N ARG A 175 15.66 -0.18 -4.47
CA ARG A 175 15.19 -1.55 -4.25
C ARG A 175 13.69 -1.58 -4.39
N SER A 176 13.21 -2.20 -5.46
CA SER A 176 11.79 -2.33 -5.72
C SER A 176 11.32 -3.76 -5.52
N VAL A 177 10.19 -3.91 -4.84
CA VAL A 177 9.54 -5.20 -4.62
C VAL A 177 8.34 -5.32 -5.56
N THR A 178 8.25 -6.44 -6.26
CA THR A 178 7.10 -6.84 -7.08
C THR A 178 6.61 -8.21 -6.63
N HIS A 179 5.35 -8.53 -6.92
CA HIS A 179 4.83 -9.86 -6.69
C HIS A 179 4.12 -10.39 -7.93
N LEU A 180 4.33 -11.67 -8.22
CA LEU A 180 3.71 -12.39 -9.31
C LEU A 180 2.96 -13.58 -8.75
N TRP A 181 1.69 -13.71 -9.12
CA TRP A 181 0.96 -14.95 -8.93
C TRP A 181 1.18 -15.87 -10.13
N THR A 182 1.70 -17.06 -9.89
CA THR A 182 2.02 -18.00 -10.98
C THR A 182 0.86 -18.94 -11.24
N TYR A 183 0.36 -18.92 -12.49
CA TYR A 183 -0.52 -19.93 -13.02
C TYR A 183 0.27 -21.07 -13.67
N ILE A 184 0.09 -22.28 -13.16
CA ILE A 184 0.63 -23.49 -13.81
C ILE A 184 -0.49 -24.15 -14.62
N GLU A 185 -0.26 -24.30 -15.92
CA GLU A 185 -1.26 -24.86 -16.83
C GLU A 185 -1.58 -26.32 -16.52
N GLY A 186 -2.85 -26.68 -16.66
CA GLY A 186 -3.31 -28.05 -16.60
C GLY A 186 -3.52 -28.60 -15.18
N LEU A 187 -3.01 -27.95 -14.13
CA LEU A 187 -3.24 -28.43 -12.76
C LEU A 187 -4.73 -28.56 -12.44
N ARG A 188 -5.13 -29.74 -11.98
CA ARG A 188 -6.48 -30.02 -11.49
C ARG A 188 -6.62 -29.49 -10.07
N THR A 189 -7.46 -28.48 -9.90
CA THR A 189 -7.80 -27.88 -8.59
C THR A 189 -9.00 -28.58 -7.92
N TRP A 190 -9.58 -29.57 -8.58
CA TRP A 190 -10.70 -30.39 -8.08
C TRP A 190 -10.52 -31.86 -8.45
N VAL A 191 -11.06 -32.73 -7.62
CA VAL A 191 -11.06 -34.19 -7.83
C VAL A 191 -12.17 -34.54 -8.82
N TYR A 192 -11.80 -35.11 -9.97
CA TYR A 192 -12.76 -35.61 -10.94
C TYR A 192 -13.23 -37.00 -10.51
N LEU A 193 -14.54 -37.14 -10.30
CA LEU A 193 -15.16 -38.39 -9.85
C LEU A 193 -15.86 -39.10 -11.02
N PRO A 194 -15.91 -40.44 -11.03
CA PRO A 194 -16.69 -41.21 -12.00
C PRO A 194 -18.19 -40.86 -11.97
N ASP A 195 -18.86 -41.00 -13.10
CA ASP A 195 -20.28 -40.64 -13.28
C ASP A 195 -21.24 -41.38 -12.33
N ASP A 196 -20.89 -42.61 -11.95
CA ASP A 196 -21.69 -43.44 -11.05
C ASP A 196 -21.40 -43.23 -9.57
N TYR A 197 -20.41 -42.38 -9.22
CA TYR A 197 -20.00 -42.12 -7.83
C TYR A 197 -21.18 -41.80 -6.90
N TRP A 198 -22.09 -40.92 -7.34
CA TRP A 198 -23.25 -40.51 -6.54
C TRP A 198 -24.35 -41.58 -6.46
N ASN A 199 -24.30 -42.60 -7.32
CA ASN A 199 -25.25 -43.72 -7.33
C ASN A 199 -24.78 -44.90 -6.46
N VAL A 200 -23.56 -44.84 -5.91
CA VAL A 200 -23.02 -45.86 -5.00
C VAL A 200 -23.66 -45.72 -3.62
N GLU A 201 -24.50 -46.71 -3.25
CA GLU A 201 -25.23 -46.73 -1.97
C GLU A 201 -24.31 -47.05 -0.76
N SER A 202 -23.21 -47.77 -1.00
CA SER A 202 -22.27 -48.18 0.04
C SER A 202 -21.27 -47.07 0.32
N ASP A 203 -21.27 -46.54 1.55
CA ASP A 203 -20.32 -45.50 1.96
C ASP A 203 -18.85 -45.96 1.84
N GLU A 204 -18.57 -47.25 2.06
CA GLU A 204 -17.22 -47.83 1.95
C GLU A 204 -16.73 -47.88 0.49
N ASP A 205 -17.61 -48.29 -0.42
CA ASP A 205 -17.27 -48.34 -1.86
C ASP A 205 -17.14 -46.92 -2.42
N ARG A 206 -18.02 -46.00 -2.00
CA ARG A 206 -17.94 -44.58 -2.39
C ARG A 206 -16.65 -43.93 -1.88
N MET A 207 -16.24 -44.22 -0.64
CA MET A 207 -14.97 -43.73 -0.10
C MET A 207 -13.75 -44.31 -0.85
N THR A 208 -13.83 -45.56 -1.31
CA THR A 208 -12.78 -46.17 -2.13
C THR A 208 -12.62 -45.43 -3.45
N ILE A 209 -13.73 -45.17 -4.16
CA ILE A 209 -13.70 -44.40 -5.41
C ILE A 209 -13.16 -42.99 -5.19
N TRP A 210 -13.57 -42.33 -4.10
CA TRP A 210 -13.04 -41.01 -3.74
C TRP A 210 -11.51 -41.04 -3.59
N ASN A 211 -10.97 -41.98 -2.82
CA ASN A 211 -9.53 -42.10 -2.61
C ASN A 211 -8.78 -42.40 -3.90
N ASP A 212 -9.28 -43.32 -4.72
CA ASP A 212 -8.68 -43.65 -6.02
C ASP A 212 -8.65 -42.41 -6.94
N SER A 213 -9.74 -41.64 -6.99
CA SER A 213 -9.80 -40.39 -7.76
C SER A 213 -8.88 -39.29 -7.21
N VAL A 214 -8.69 -39.22 -5.89
CA VAL A 214 -7.71 -38.31 -5.27
C VAL A 214 -6.28 -38.70 -5.68
N GLU A 215 -5.92 -39.99 -5.60
CA GLU A 215 -4.61 -40.48 -6.02
C GLU A 215 -4.37 -40.23 -7.52
N GLU A 216 -5.38 -40.42 -8.37
CA GLU A 216 -5.30 -40.10 -9.80
C GLU A 216 -5.04 -38.60 -10.03
N THR A 217 -5.77 -37.72 -9.34
CA THR A 217 -5.56 -36.27 -9.43
C THR A 217 -4.16 -35.87 -8.95
N ILE A 218 -3.67 -36.44 -7.85
CA ILE A 218 -2.31 -36.20 -7.35
C ILE A 218 -1.29 -36.64 -8.39
N ALA A 219 -1.41 -37.86 -8.94
CA ALA A 219 -0.50 -38.38 -9.94
C ALA A 219 -0.50 -37.54 -11.23
N PHE A 220 -1.68 -37.08 -11.66
CA PHE A 220 -1.82 -36.19 -12.82
C PHE A 220 -1.13 -34.84 -12.59
N ASN A 221 -1.38 -34.19 -11.45
CA ASN A 221 -0.74 -32.92 -11.11
C ASN A 221 0.78 -33.06 -10.92
N THR A 222 1.22 -34.15 -10.29
CA THR A 222 2.66 -34.42 -10.10
C THR A 222 3.38 -34.56 -11.43
N ALA A 223 2.76 -35.23 -12.42
CA ALA A 223 3.34 -35.36 -13.75
C ALA A 223 3.48 -34.02 -14.49
N ILE A 224 2.57 -33.07 -14.25
CA ILE A 224 2.69 -31.69 -14.78
C ILE A 224 3.83 -30.98 -14.06
N ILE A 225 3.86 -31.02 -12.73
CA ILE A 225 4.88 -30.36 -11.90
C ILE A 225 6.29 -30.85 -12.24
N ASP A 226 6.47 -32.17 -12.43
CA ASP A 226 7.75 -32.79 -12.76
C ASP A 226 8.28 -32.40 -14.16
N ASP A 227 7.41 -31.89 -15.05
CA ASP A 227 7.78 -31.43 -16.40
C ASP A 227 8.12 -29.93 -16.44
N LEU A 228 7.83 -29.18 -15.37
CA LEU A 228 8.10 -27.75 -15.27
C LEU A 228 9.61 -27.46 -15.19
N THR A 229 9.98 -26.37 -15.82
CA THR A 229 11.27 -25.71 -15.72
C THR A 229 11.13 -24.38 -14.98
N LEU A 230 12.22 -23.82 -14.47
CA LEU A 230 12.19 -22.52 -13.79
C LEU A 230 11.59 -21.40 -14.67
N ASP A 231 11.85 -21.45 -15.97
CA ASP A 231 11.33 -20.51 -16.98
C ASP A 231 9.79 -20.54 -17.09
N ASP A 232 9.15 -21.66 -16.71
CA ASP A 232 7.68 -21.80 -16.81
C ASP A 232 6.94 -21.04 -15.69
N PHE A 233 7.62 -20.68 -14.59
CA PHE A 233 6.95 -20.08 -13.43
C PHE A 233 7.67 -18.89 -12.78
N ALA A 234 8.96 -18.68 -13.05
CA ALA A 234 9.70 -17.53 -12.57
C ALA A 234 9.36 -16.27 -13.40
N PRO A 235 9.34 -15.08 -12.77
CA PRO A 235 8.91 -13.85 -13.43
C PRO A 235 9.92 -13.44 -14.51
N HIS A 236 9.47 -13.16 -15.73
CA HIS A 236 10.36 -12.70 -16.78
C HIS A 236 10.66 -11.20 -16.69
N LEU A 237 11.86 -10.84 -17.15
CA LEU A 237 12.38 -9.48 -17.20
C LEU A 237 12.69 -9.09 -18.65
N TYR A 238 12.22 -7.93 -19.07
CA TYR A 238 12.38 -7.41 -20.41
C TYR A 238 12.88 -5.97 -20.43
N GLU A 239 13.58 -5.58 -21.50
CA GLU A 239 14.04 -4.21 -21.77
C GLU A 239 13.74 -3.84 -23.22
N VAL A 240 13.25 -2.63 -23.45
CA VAL A 240 13.02 -2.12 -24.81
C VAL A 240 14.19 -1.24 -25.22
N GLY A 241 15.02 -1.72 -26.16
CA GLY A 241 16.15 -0.97 -26.71
C GLY A 241 15.96 -0.57 -28.17
N ALA A 242 16.94 0.14 -28.74
CA ALA A 242 16.92 0.59 -30.14
C ALA A 242 16.83 -0.56 -31.18
N GLY A 243 17.10 -1.80 -30.76
CA GLY A 243 17.00 -3.02 -31.57
C GLY A 243 15.71 -3.83 -31.40
N GLY A 244 14.78 -3.39 -30.53
CA GLY A 244 13.57 -4.12 -30.16
C GLY A 244 13.56 -4.52 -28.69
N LEU A 245 12.68 -5.46 -28.34
CA LEU A 245 12.56 -6.01 -27.00
C LEU A 245 13.62 -7.09 -26.75
N PHE A 246 14.29 -7.03 -25.59
CA PHE A 246 15.25 -8.01 -25.12
C PHE A 246 14.78 -8.61 -23.80
N GLN A 247 14.89 -9.93 -23.65
CA GLN A 247 14.65 -10.62 -22.38
C GLN A 247 15.99 -10.81 -21.67
N HIS A 248 16.00 -10.50 -20.38
CA HIS A 248 17.15 -10.70 -19.50
C HIS A 248 17.01 -12.00 -18.71
N PRO A 249 18.12 -12.71 -18.42
CA PRO A 249 18.07 -13.87 -17.55
C PRO A 249 17.73 -13.45 -16.11
N ILE A 250 16.92 -14.26 -15.45
CA ILE A 250 16.46 -14.06 -14.06
C ILE A 250 17.14 -15.03 -13.08
N SER A 251 18.13 -15.77 -13.57
CA SER A 251 19.02 -16.59 -12.74
C SER A 251 20.40 -16.65 -13.37
N SER A 252 21.43 -16.70 -12.52
CA SER A 252 22.80 -17.00 -12.90
C SER A 252 23.01 -18.48 -13.28
N GLY A 253 22.00 -19.34 -13.05
CA GLY A 253 21.96 -20.74 -13.45
C GLY A 253 22.30 -21.75 -12.35
N ASP A 254 22.64 -21.28 -11.15
CA ASP A 254 22.77 -22.11 -9.94
C ASP A 254 21.62 -21.90 -8.93
N CYS A 255 20.64 -21.06 -9.28
CA CYS A 255 19.47 -20.70 -8.49
C CYS A 255 19.78 -20.02 -7.14
N SER A 256 20.96 -19.38 -6.99
CA SER A 256 21.30 -18.66 -5.76
C SER A 256 20.34 -17.51 -5.44
N GLU A 257 19.64 -16.99 -6.45
CA GLU A 257 18.68 -15.89 -6.34
C GLU A 257 17.32 -16.34 -5.76
N PHE A 258 17.08 -17.64 -5.66
CA PHE A 258 15.77 -18.18 -5.28
C PHE A 258 15.81 -18.75 -3.87
N THR A 259 14.96 -18.20 -3.01
CA THR A 259 14.77 -18.70 -1.65
C THR A 259 13.33 -19.15 -1.42
N ALA A 260 13.17 -20.25 -0.68
CA ALA A 260 11.87 -20.77 -0.30
C ALA A 260 11.80 -21.09 1.19
N SER A 261 10.66 -20.79 1.80
CA SER A 261 10.33 -21.24 3.15
C SER A 261 9.98 -22.74 3.15
N ALA A 262 10.38 -23.47 4.20
CA ALA A 262 10.16 -24.92 4.29
C ALA A 262 8.66 -25.33 4.23
N ASP A 263 7.77 -24.46 4.71
CA ASP A 263 6.31 -24.69 4.82
C ASP A 263 5.49 -23.50 4.30
N SER A 264 5.81 -22.94 3.13
CA SER A 264 4.97 -21.92 2.47
C SER A 264 4.02 -22.53 1.44
N ALA A 265 2.79 -22.03 1.41
CA ALA A 265 1.77 -22.34 0.41
C ALA A 265 1.74 -21.33 -0.75
N GLY A 266 2.63 -20.33 -0.73
CA GLY A 266 2.70 -19.27 -1.72
C GLY A 266 2.80 -19.81 -3.15
N ARG A 267 1.89 -19.36 -4.02
CA ARG A 267 1.92 -19.66 -5.45
C ARG A 267 2.45 -18.47 -6.24
N GLY A 268 3.77 -18.37 -6.28
CA GLY A 268 4.46 -17.40 -7.12
C GLY A 268 5.74 -16.87 -6.50
N PHE A 269 6.11 -15.67 -6.91
CA PHE A 269 7.35 -15.04 -6.47
C PHE A 269 7.13 -13.59 -6.03
N THR A 270 7.77 -13.24 -4.93
CA THR A 270 8.03 -11.85 -4.55
C THR A 270 9.47 -11.57 -4.94
N THR A 271 9.66 -10.59 -5.81
CA THR A 271 10.95 -10.27 -6.42
C THR A 271 11.46 -8.96 -5.85
N ILE A 272 12.72 -8.94 -5.40
CA ILE A 272 13.46 -7.73 -5.06
C ILE A 272 14.33 -7.39 -6.26
N MET A 273 14.13 -6.20 -6.82
CA MET A 273 14.96 -5.67 -7.89
C MET A 273 15.88 -4.59 -7.33
N THR A 274 17.19 -4.81 -7.44
CA THR A 274 18.22 -3.84 -7.10
C THR A 274 18.63 -3.07 -8.36
N ILE A 275 18.30 -1.79 -8.41
CA ILE A 275 18.54 -0.89 -9.55
C ILE A 275 19.46 0.24 -9.12
N GLN A 276 20.67 0.29 -9.67
CA GLN A 276 21.56 1.43 -9.46
C GLN A 276 21.20 2.60 -10.36
N MET A 277 20.94 3.77 -9.76
CA MET A 277 20.51 4.96 -10.51
C MET A 277 21.68 5.71 -11.19
N PHE A 278 22.94 5.45 -10.82
CA PHE A 278 24.11 6.27 -11.22
C PHE A 278 25.22 5.55 -11.99
N GLY A 279 24.98 4.32 -12.47
CA GLY A 279 25.92 3.61 -13.32
C GLY A 279 25.82 4.02 -14.80
N ASP A 280 26.96 4.10 -15.50
CA ASP A 280 27.00 4.15 -16.98
C ASP A 280 26.33 2.89 -17.59
N ASP A 281 26.39 1.78 -16.85
CA ASP A 281 25.63 0.56 -17.06
C ASP A 281 24.72 0.36 -15.84
N ALA A 282 23.39 0.41 -15.99
CA ALA A 282 22.52 0.00 -14.88
C ALA A 282 22.72 -1.51 -14.68
N THR A 283 23.42 -1.87 -13.61
CA THR A 283 23.46 -3.25 -13.12
C THR A 283 22.12 -3.53 -12.47
N LEU A 284 21.46 -4.56 -12.95
CA LEU A 284 20.27 -5.09 -12.34
C LEU A 284 20.63 -6.41 -11.68
N GLU A 285 20.23 -6.53 -10.43
CA GLU A 285 20.30 -7.74 -9.64
C GLU A 285 18.87 -8.05 -9.17
N VAL A 286 18.50 -9.32 -9.15
CA VAL A 286 17.16 -9.79 -8.81
C VAL A 286 17.25 -10.96 -7.85
N ASP A 287 16.55 -10.84 -6.73
CA ASP A 287 16.32 -11.91 -5.77
C ASP A 287 14.84 -12.26 -5.72
N HIS A 288 14.55 -13.51 -5.41
CA HIS A 288 13.20 -14.04 -5.36
C HIS A 288 12.96 -14.83 -4.07
N ILE A 289 11.83 -14.55 -3.42
CA ILE A 289 11.25 -15.48 -2.43
C ILE A 289 10.01 -16.14 -3.02
N THR A 290 9.81 -17.43 -2.76
CA THR A 290 8.61 -18.16 -3.16
C THR A 290 7.40 -17.71 -2.33
N SER A 291 6.82 -16.57 -2.70
CA SER A 291 5.66 -15.99 -2.03
C SER A 291 4.80 -15.23 -3.02
N SER A 292 3.48 -15.29 -2.86
CA SER A 292 2.53 -14.49 -3.64
C SER A 292 2.45 -13.03 -3.17
N TRP A 293 2.89 -12.73 -1.94
CA TRP A 293 2.84 -11.40 -1.32
C TRP A 293 3.62 -11.39 0.00
N ALA A 294 4.29 -10.28 0.33
CA ALA A 294 4.91 -10.07 1.63
C ALA A 294 4.81 -8.60 2.07
N HIS A 295 4.81 -8.34 3.38
CA HIS A 295 5.06 -6.98 3.89
C HIS A 295 6.56 -6.68 3.84
N VAL A 296 6.92 -5.44 3.49
CA VAL A 296 8.31 -5.01 3.31
C VAL A 296 8.68 -3.97 4.35
N TYR A 297 9.71 -4.27 5.13
CA TYR A 297 10.43 -3.32 5.96
C TYR A 297 11.84 -3.13 5.41
N ALA A 298 12.39 -1.92 5.47
CA ALA A 298 13.81 -1.73 5.25
C ALA A 298 14.38 -0.56 6.05
N SER A 299 15.56 -0.78 6.62
CA SER A 299 16.48 0.25 7.08
C SER A 299 17.52 0.54 5.98
N GLN A 300 18.59 1.27 6.28
CA GLN A 300 19.65 1.53 5.30
C GLN A 300 20.41 0.25 4.90
N ASP A 301 20.60 -0.66 5.86
CA ASP A 301 21.46 -1.84 5.71
C ASP A 301 20.69 -3.17 5.71
N VAL A 302 19.41 -3.18 6.14
CA VAL A 302 18.63 -4.42 6.28
C VAL A 302 17.27 -4.28 5.60
N MET A 303 16.88 -5.29 4.80
CA MET A 303 15.51 -5.46 4.31
C MET A 303 14.90 -6.72 4.93
N VAL A 304 13.64 -6.61 5.33
CA VAL A 304 12.86 -7.72 5.90
C VAL A 304 11.60 -7.92 5.07
N LEU A 305 11.38 -9.15 4.60
CA LEU A 305 10.13 -9.59 3.99
C LEU A 305 9.36 -10.48 4.98
N ALA A 306 8.16 -10.06 5.34
CA ALA A 306 7.24 -10.84 6.16
C ALA A 306 6.20 -11.52 5.26
N GLU A 307 6.46 -12.78 4.93
CA GLU A 307 5.61 -13.66 4.12
C GLU A 307 4.55 -14.32 5.02
N PRO A 308 3.25 -14.14 4.76
CA PRO A 308 2.23 -14.98 5.38
C PRO A 308 2.44 -16.44 4.98
N ALA A 309 2.59 -17.36 5.94
CA ALA A 309 2.91 -18.75 5.60
C ALA A 309 1.80 -19.44 4.79
N ASN A 310 0.56 -18.95 4.89
CA ASN A 310 -0.59 -19.47 4.17
C ASN A 310 -1.07 -18.47 3.12
N ASP A 311 -1.15 -18.91 1.85
CA ASP A 311 -1.69 -18.12 0.76
C ASP A 311 -3.22 -18.30 0.65
N TRP A 312 -3.98 -17.24 0.94
CA TRP A 312 -5.44 -17.08 0.70
C TRP A 312 -6.37 -18.20 1.26
N TRP A 313 -7.68 -18.04 1.07
CA TRP A 313 -8.83 -18.85 1.57
C TRP A 313 -8.83 -20.39 1.37
N TRP A 314 -7.78 -21.03 0.85
CA TRP A 314 -7.85 -22.43 0.38
C TRP A 314 -7.26 -23.51 1.29
N PHE A 315 -7.10 -23.24 2.59
CA PHE A 315 -6.57 -24.20 3.58
C PHE A 315 -7.64 -25.09 4.27
N TRP A 316 -8.79 -25.33 3.61
CA TRP A 316 -9.93 -26.08 4.16
C TRP A 316 -9.53 -27.44 4.73
N ARG A 317 -9.77 -27.64 6.03
CA ARG A 317 -9.45 -28.87 6.80
C ARG A 317 -7.97 -29.27 6.80
N ASN A 318 -7.07 -28.36 6.45
CA ASN A 318 -5.65 -28.57 6.64
C ASN A 318 -5.26 -28.15 8.06
N SER A 319 -5.39 -29.06 9.02
CA SER A 319 -5.01 -28.84 10.42
C SER A 319 -3.50 -28.95 10.66
N GLY A 320 -2.70 -29.14 9.61
CA GLY A 320 -1.24 -29.24 9.72
C GLY A 320 -0.51 -27.90 9.55
N TRP A 321 -1.24 -26.80 9.35
CA TRP A 321 -0.66 -25.48 9.08
C TRP A 321 -1.04 -24.50 10.18
N ASP A 322 -0.03 -23.96 10.85
CA ASP A 322 -0.18 -22.97 11.91
C ASP A 322 -0.46 -21.58 11.33
N ASP A 323 -1.07 -20.69 12.12
CA ASP A 323 -1.21 -19.28 11.75
C ASP A 323 0.14 -18.64 12.02
N ALA A 324 0.86 -18.27 10.97
CA ALA A 324 2.26 -17.92 11.10
C ALA A 324 2.73 -17.05 9.93
N THR A 325 3.80 -16.30 10.20
CA THR A 325 4.50 -15.47 9.24
C THR A 325 5.96 -15.94 9.15
N ASN A 326 6.42 -16.22 7.94
CA ASN A 326 7.83 -16.46 7.67
C ASN A 326 8.52 -15.09 7.51
N ILE A 327 9.65 -14.92 8.17
CA ILE A 327 10.43 -13.69 8.17
C ILE A 327 11.72 -13.96 7.41
N HIS A 328 11.96 -13.23 6.33
CA HIS A 328 13.18 -13.29 5.54
C HIS A 328 13.98 -12.02 5.72
N VAL A 329 15.28 -12.16 5.99
CA VAL A 329 16.19 -11.03 6.21
C VAL A 329 17.21 -11.00 5.10
N PHE A 330 17.41 -9.81 4.55
CA PHE A 330 18.39 -9.50 3.52
C PHE A 330 19.32 -8.39 4.01
N ASP A 331 20.61 -8.54 3.73
CA ASP A 331 21.60 -7.49 3.86
C ASP A 331 21.57 -6.67 2.55
N ILE A 332 21.36 -5.37 2.71
CA ILE A 332 21.24 -4.41 1.62
C ILE A 332 22.26 -3.27 1.74
N SER A 333 23.28 -3.45 2.59
CA SER A 333 24.36 -2.48 2.81
C SER A 333 25.28 -2.30 1.60
N ASP A 334 25.38 -3.32 0.72
CA ASP A 334 26.02 -3.16 -0.58
C ASP A 334 25.03 -2.52 -1.58
N PRO A 335 25.35 -1.42 -2.25
CA PRO A 335 24.45 -0.78 -3.20
C PRO A 335 24.26 -1.57 -4.51
N THR A 336 25.03 -2.62 -4.77
CA THR A 336 25.01 -3.37 -6.04
C THR A 336 24.24 -4.68 -5.97
N GLU A 337 24.01 -5.22 -4.77
CA GLU A 337 23.41 -6.54 -4.56
C GLU A 337 22.47 -6.53 -3.35
N THR A 338 21.55 -7.48 -3.34
CA THR A 338 20.78 -7.84 -2.16
C THR A 338 21.25 -9.25 -1.73
N THR A 339 21.61 -9.43 -0.47
CA THR A 339 22.17 -10.71 0.01
C THR A 339 21.24 -11.35 1.01
N TYR A 340 20.77 -12.56 0.71
CA TYR A 340 19.96 -13.32 1.67
C TYR A 340 20.76 -13.71 2.91
N VAL A 341 20.27 -13.35 4.09
CA VAL A 341 20.95 -13.62 5.38
C VAL A 341 20.38 -14.86 6.05
N ALA A 342 19.08 -14.85 6.34
CA ALA A 342 18.43 -15.92 7.08
C ALA A 342 16.91 -15.84 6.96
N SER A 343 16.23 -16.94 7.27
CA SER A 343 14.79 -16.95 7.58
C SER A 343 14.47 -17.52 8.94
N GLY A 344 13.31 -17.12 9.44
CA GLY A 344 12.72 -17.58 10.69
C GLY A 344 11.20 -17.57 10.57
N ARG A 345 10.52 -18.00 11.62
CA ARG A 345 9.06 -18.07 11.66
C ARG A 345 8.55 -17.57 12.99
N VAL A 346 7.46 -16.83 12.94
CA VAL A 346 6.71 -16.35 14.11
C VAL A 346 5.25 -16.71 13.97
N ASP A 347 4.58 -16.90 15.10
CA ASP A 347 3.15 -17.18 15.13
C ASP A 347 2.34 -15.90 14.83
N GLY A 348 1.18 -16.08 14.19
CA GLY A 348 0.26 -15.03 13.78
C GLY A 348 0.64 -14.32 12.47
N THR A 349 -0.14 -13.29 12.17
CA THR A 349 -0.04 -12.46 10.95
C THR A 349 0.48 -11.07 11.26
N VAL A 350 1.40 -10.58 10.42
CA VAL A 350 1.88 -9.19 10.46
C VAL A 350 0.84 -8.29 9.78
N GLN A 351 0.53 -7.14 10.39
CA GLN A 351 -0.51 -6.22 9.90
C GLN A 351 -0.03 -5.33 8.74
N ASP A 352 1.16 -4.73 8.91
CA ASP A 352 1.73 -3.78 7.96
C ASP A 352 3.24 -3.63 8.18
N GLN A 353 3.88 -2.72 7.43
CA GLN A 353 5.31 -2.46 7.56
C GLN A 353 5.69 -1.93 8.96
N PHE A 354 4.83 -1.18 9.65
CA PHE A 354 5.12 -0.60 10.97
C PHE A 354 5.04 -1.63 12.11
N SER A 355 4.49 -2.80 11.80
CA SER A 355 4.55 -4.00 12.64
C SER A 355 5.91 -4.73 12.55
N LEU A 356 6.85 -4.20 11.77
CA LEU A 356 8.22 -4.68 11.63
C LEU A 356 9.20 -3.57 11.99
N SER A 357 10.34 -3.95 12.59
CA SER A 357 11.47 -3.04 12.76
C SER A 357 12.78 -3.78 13.01
N GLU A 358 13.90 -3.15 12.69
CA GLU A 358 15.26 -3.62 13.02
C GLU A 358 15.92 -2.64 14.01
N LEU A 359 16.68 -3.18 14.97
CA LEU A 359 17.57 -2.39 15.81
C LEU A 359 18.77 -3.20 16.30
N ASN A 360 19.97 -2.77 15.93
CA ASN A 360 21.24 -3.42 16.30
C ASN A 360 21.31 -4.92 15.90
N GLY A 361 20.79 -5.26 14.73
CA GLY A 361 20.72 -6.62 14.19
C GLY A 361 19.59 -7.47 14.79
N ILE A 362 18.71 -6.90 15.61
CA ILE A 362 17.54 -7.58 16.17
C ILE A 362 16.31 -7.21 15.35
N ILE A 363 15.67 -8.21 14.76
CA ILE A 363 14.39 -8.05 14.06
C ILE A 363 13.26 -8.13 15.08
N ARG A 364 12.32 -7.20 15.00
CA ARG A 364 11.20 -7.05 15.93
C ARG A 364 9.91 -7.12 15.14
N VAL A 365 8.99 -7.98 15.57
CA VAL A 365 7.79 -8.30 14.81
C VAL A 365 6.59 -8.27 15.74
N ALA A 366 5.56 -7.50 15.39
CA ALA A 366 4.26 -7.53 16.03
C ALA A 366 3.28 -8.33 15.15
N THR A 367 2.56 -9.28 15.75
CA THR A 367 1.60 -10.13 15.02
C THR A 367 0.29 -10.29 15.77
N THR A 368 -0.74 -10.67 15.02
CA THR A 368 -2.03 -11.12 15.54
C THR A 368 -2.27 -12.56 15.12
N GLU A 369 -2.48 -13.44 16.09
CA GLU A 369 -2.98 -14.79 15.86
C GLU A 369 -4.51 -14.76 15.81
N ASP A 370 -5.12 -15.29 14.76
CA ASP A 370 -6.58 -15.41 14.69
C ASP A 370 -7.02 -16.69 13.95
N ALA A 371 -8.21 -17.17 14.29
CA ALA A 371 -8.93 -18.20 13.55
C ALA A 371 -9.62 -17.67 12.28
N TRP A 372 -9.37 -16.44 11.84
CA TRP A 372 -10.00 -15.89 10.64
C TRP A 372 -9.59 -16.70 9.40
N GLY A 373 -10.60 -17.16 8.68
CA GLY A 373 -10.42 -18.09 7.57
C GLY A 373 -10.33 -19.56 8.00
N ARG A 374 -10.20 -19.87 9.30
CA ARG A 374 -10.19 -21.24 9.89
C ARG A 374 -11.53 -21.64 10.53
N TRP A 375 -12.65 -21.15 9.99
CA TRP A 375 -14.00 -21.30 10.59
C TRP A 375 -14.51 -22.75 10.72
N TRP A 376 -13.81 -23.74 10.16
CA TRP A 376 -14.10 -25.18 10.31
C TRP A 376 -13.39 -25.85 11.49
N LEU A 377 -12.46 -25.17 12.16
CA LEU A 377 -11.86 -25.68 13.39
C LEU A 377 -12.91 -25.68 14.50
N GLU A 378 -12.94 -26.74 15.31
CA GLU A 378 -13.89 -26.83 16.43
C GLU A 378 -13.56 -25.76 17.48
N THR A 379 -14.57 -24.95 17.84
CA THR A 379 -14.44 -23.74 18.66
C THR A 379 -14.29 -24.01 20.16
N GLU A 380 -14.12 -25.26 20.59
CA GLU A 380 -14.14 -25.62 22.02
C GLU A 380 -12.89 -25.16 22.80
N GLU A 381 -11.81 -24.72 22.12
CA GLU A 381 -10.57 -24.22 22.74
C GLU A 381 -10.17 -22.78 22.33
N TRP A 382 -10.92 -22.09 21.46
CA TRP A 382 -10.54 -20.74 20.99
C TRP A 382 -11.10 -19.62 21.89
N THR A 383 -10.20 -18.81 22.44
CA THR A 383 -10.52 -17.69 23.35
C THR A 383 -10.70 -16.34 22.65
N GLY A 384 -10.40 -16.26 21.34
CA GLY A 384 -10.38 -15.03 20.55
C GLY A 384 -9.00 -14.79 19.93
N PRO A 385 -8.80 -13.73 19.12
CA PRO A 385 -7.48 -13.36 18.65
C PRO A 385 -6.55 -12.97 19.81
N THR A 386 -5.25 -13.19 19.64
CA THR A 386 -4.21 -12.79 20.59
C THR A 386 -3.09 -12.07 19.84
N ASN A 387 -2.46 -11.10 20.50
CA ASN A 387 -1.39 -10.31 19.89
C ASN A 387 -0.05 -10.62 20.53
N ASN A 388 1.00 -10.59 19.71
CA ASN A 388 2.34 -10.96 20.12
C ASN A 388 3.36 -9.92 19.69
N VAL A 389 4.45 -9.81 20.44
CA VAL A 389 5.68 -9.14 20.00
C VAL A 389 6.85 -10.11 20.13
N PHE A 390 7.50 -10.37 19.01
CA PHE A 390 8.67 -11.23 18.91
C PHE A 390 9.94 -10.40 18.67
N THR A 391 11.04 -10.89 19.21
CA THR A 391 12.40 -10.43 18.89
C THR A 391 13.21 -11.61 18.36
N LEU A 392 13.84 -11.40 17.22
CA LEU A 392 14.56 -12.43 16.47
C LEU A 392 16.01 -12.00 16.26
N ALA A 393 16.92 -12.96 16.30
CA ALA A 393 18.34 -12.74 16.03
C ALA A 393 18.88 -13.79 15.07
N THR A 394 19.80 -13.36 14.22
CA THR A 394 20.51 -14.27 13.31
C THR A 394 21.55 -15.07 14.08
N THR A 395 21.62 -16.37 13.81
CA THR A 395 22.59 -17.28 14.42
C THR A 395 23.12 -18.26 13.38
N GLU A 396 24.38 -18.69 13.52
CA GLU A 396 24.93 -19.77 12.72
C GLU A 396 24.12 -21.05 12.99
N CYS A 397 23.72 -21.77 11.94
CA CYS A 397 22.91 -22.97 12.11
C CYS A 397 23.58 -23.96 13.09
N MET A 398 22.83 -24.34 14.13
CA MET A 398 23.31 -25.23 15.19
C MET A 398 23.07 -26.72 14.91
N VAL A 399 22.49 -27.09 13.75
CA VAL A 399 22.07 -28.46 13.41
C VAL A 399 23.08 -29.14 12.46
N PRO A 400 23.89 -30.11 12.93
CA PRO A 400 25.00 -30.68 12.15
C PRO A 400 24.61 -31.67 11.03
N GLU A 401 23.34 -32.12 10.97
CA GLU A 401 22.89 -33.15 10.01
C GLU A 401 22.05 -32.59 8.85
N GLY A 402 21.85 -31.27 8.77
CA GLY A 402 21.03 -30.62 7.74
C GLY A 402 21.47 -29.23 7.29
N CYS A 403 22.55 -28.69 7.86
CA CYS A 403 23.09 -27.40 7.48
C CYS A 403 24.41 -27.59 6.74
N ASP A 404 24.49 -27.05 5.53
CA ASP A 404 25.79 -26.75 4.93
C ASP A 404 26.48 -25.70 5.83
N ASP A 405 27.81 -25.76 5.94
CA ASP A 405 28.65 -25.02 6.91
C ASP A 405 28.53 -23.46 6.85
N GLU A 406 27.57 -22.91 6.10
CA GLU A 406 27.36 -21.48 5.83
C GLU A 406 25.89 -21.01 6.00
N THR A 407 24.93 -21.87 6.40
CA THR A 407 23.52 -21.44 6.54
C THR A 407 23.25 -20.78 7.90
N SER A 408 22.75 -19.54 7.89
CA SER A 408 22.28 -18.84 9.09
C SER A 408 20.77 -19.00 9.27
N GLU A 409 20.32 -19.11 10.52
CA GLU A 409 18.90 -19.18 10.89
C GLU A 409 18.50 -17.93 11.67
N LEU A 410 17.26 -17.48 11.51
CA LEU A 410 16.69 -16.41 12.30
C LEU A 410 15.88 -17.02 13.44
N ILE A 411 16.43 -16.99 14.65
CA ILE A 411 15.84 -17.62 15.83
C ILE A 411 15.11 -16.61 16.70
N GLN A 412 13.98 -17.03 17.28
CA GLN A 412 13.29 -16.28 18.32
C GLN A 412 14.14 -16.26 19.59
N ILE A 413 14.46 -15.06 20.08
CA ILE A 413 15.24 -14.84 21.31
C ILE A 413 14.41 -14.24 22.45
N GLY A 414 13.29 -13.59 22.14
CA GLY A 414 12.35 -13.04 23.11
C GLY A 414 10.94 -12.97 22.53
N HIS A 415 9.96 -12.94 23.42
CA HIS A 415 8.54 -12.96 23.07
C HIS A 415 7.69 -12.41 24.23
N VAL A 416 6.72 -11.57 23.90
CA VAL A 416 5.60 -11.18 24.75
C VAL A 416 4.31 -11.64 24.08
N ASP A 417 3.47 -12.35 24.82
CA ASP A 417 2.13 -12.80 24.48
C ASP A 417 1.07 -12.11 25.35
N ASP A 418 -0.18 -12.59 25.25
CA ASP A 418 -1.35 -12.15 26.04
C ASP A 418 -1.62 -10.63 25.97
N ILE A 419 -1.22 -9.99 24.87
CA ILE A 419 -1.51 -8.58 24.63
C ILE A 419 -2.95 -8.47 24.11
N ALA A 420 -3.82 -7.88 24.92
CA ALA A 420 -5.22 -7.63 24.60
C ALA A 420 -5.97 -8.87 24.07
N GLU A 421 -6.15 -9.89 24.92
CA GLU A 421 -6.89 -11.11 24.57
C GLU A 421 -8.29 -10.80 24.00
N GLY A 422 -8.58 -11.32 22.81
CA GLY A 422 -9.83 -11.11 22.09
C GLY A 422 -9.86 -9.85 21.20
N GLU A 423 -8.71 -9.17 21.04
CA GLU A 423 -8.54 -7.99 20.20
C GLU A 423 -7.46 -8.22 19.13
N ARG A 424 -7.42 -7.35 18.11
CA ARG A 424 -6.42 -7.39 17.03
C ARG A 424 -5.62 -6.11 17.01
N ILE A 425 -4.38 -6.17 16.52
CA ILE A 425 -3.57 -4.97 16.25
C ILE A 425 -4.21 -4.17 15.11
N TRP A 426 -4.38 -2.87 15.34
CA TRP A 426 -4.77 -1.87 14.33
C TRP A 426 -3.63 -0.95 13.94
N SER A 427 -2.68 -0.74 14.85
CA SER A 427 -1.46 0.02 14.57
C SER A 427 -0.32 -0.47 15.45
N ALA A 428 0.89 -0.45 14.91
CA ALA A 428 2.12 -0.74 15.61
C ALA A 428 3.16 0.33 15.28
N ARG A 429 4.05 0.63 16.23
CA ARG A 429 5.22 1.49 15.98
C ARG A 429 6.35 1.13 16.92
N PHE A 430 7.52 0.87 16.37
CA PHE A 430 8.75 0.69 17.15
C PHE A 430 9.53 2.01 17.19
N VAL A 431 9.98 2.42 18.38
CA VAL A 431 10.78 3.64 18.58
C VAL A 431 11.88 3.36 19.60
N GLY A 432 13.14 3.35 19.15
CA GLY A 432 14.27 2.98 19.99
C GLY A 432 14.02 1.63 20.67
N ASN A 433 14.15 1.57 21.99
CA ASN A 433 13.92 0.34 22.77
C ASN A 433 12.46 0.08 23.15
N ARG A 434 11.48 0.68 22.47
CA ARG A 434 10.05 0.53 22.79
C ARG A 434 9.25 0.09 21.58
N ALA A 435 8.18 -0.64 21.84
CA ALA A 435 7.08 -0.84 20.90
C ALA A 435 5.79 -0.25 21.46
N TYR A 436 5.03 0.38 20.58
CA TYR A 436 3.70 0.90 20.85
C TYR A 436 2.72 0.11 19.99
N LEU A 437 1.71 -0.49 20.60
CA LEU A 437 0.65 -1.20 19.89
C LEU A 437 -0.70 -0.61 20.24
N VAL A 438 -1.60 -0.62 19.27
CA VAL A 438 -2.98 -0.20 19.43
C VAL A 438 -3.86 -1.36 19.01
N THR A 439 -4.75 -1.80 19.91
CA THR A 439 -5.62 -2.97 19.71
C THR A 439 -7.08 -2.64 19.99
N PHE A 440 -8.01 -3.06 19.13
CA PHE A 440 -9.43 -2.66 19.27
C PHE A 440 -10.39 -3.82 19.42
N ARG A 441 -11.35 -3.64 20.34
CA ARG A 441 -12.64 -4.33 20.34
C ARG A 441 -13.83 -3.41 20.58
N ASN A 442 -13.74 -2.51 21.57
CA ASN A 442 -14.75 -1.47 21.85
C ASN A 442 -14.12 -0.14 22.30
N MET A 443 -12.96 -0.20 22.96
CA MET A 443 -12.08 0.92 23.36
C MET A 443 -10.65 0.41 23.17
N ASP A 444 -9.71 1.28 22.80
CA ASP A 444 -8.35 0.92 22.40
C ASP A 444 -7.35 1.15 23.53
N PRO A 445 -6.69 0.11 24.07
CA PRO A 445 -5.53 0.29 24.92
C PRO A 445 -4.31 0.58 24.04
N LEU A 446 -3.75 1.78 24.12
CA LEU A 446 -2.38 2.01 23.68
C LEU A 446 -1.45 1.23 24.63
N TRP A 447 -0.77 0.20 24.13
CA TRP A 447 0.19 -0.61 24.86
C TRP A 447 1.60 -0.07 24.69
N VAL A 448 2.37 -0.02 25.78
CA VAL A 448 3.79 0.33 25.77
C VAL A 448 4.60 -0.88 26.19
N ILE A 449 5.51 -1.33 25.33
CA ILE A 449 6.32 -2.54 25.53
C ILE A 449 7.81 -2.15 25.56
N ASP A 450 8.53 -2.59 26.59
CA ASP A 450 9.98 -2.49 26.69
C ASP A 450 10.65 -3.60 25.89
N LEU A 451 11.58 -3.19 25.03
CA LEU A 451 12.44 -4.04 24.22
C LEU A 451 13.93 -3.77 24.51
N SER A 452 14.25 -3.13 25.64
CA SER A 452 15.63 -2.82 26.02
C SER A 452 16.51 -4.06 26.24
N ASP A 453 15.92 -5.13 26.76
CA ASP A 453 16.50 -6.48 26.72
C ASP A 453 15.73 -7.30 25.68
N PRO A 454 16.31 -7.56 24.49
CA PRO A 454 15.62 -8.28 23.44
C PRO A 454 15.35 -9.74 23.81
N THR A 455 15.94 -10.29 24.88
CA THR A 455 15.68 -11.66 25.33
C THR A 455 14.56 -11.77 26.37
N ASP A 456 14.12 -10.64 26.91
CA ASP A 456 13.10 -10.55 27.96
C ASP A 456 12.21 -9.30 27.76
N PRO A 457 11.52 -9.19 26.60
CA PRO A 457 10.59 -8.08 26.33
C PRO A 457 9.44 -8.06 27.34
N LYS A 458 8.93 -6.87 27.69
CA LYS A 458 7.93 -6.69 28.77
C LYS A 458 6.92 -5.60 28.50
N ILE A 459 5.67 -5.85 28.86
CA ILE A 459 4.63 -4.81 28.91
C ILE A 459 4.94 -3.84 30.08
N LEU A 460 5.02 -2.54 29.78
CA LEU A 460 5.25 -1.48 30.75
C LEU A 460 3.95 -0.85 31.25
N GLY A 461 3.03 -0.56 30.33
CA GLY A 461 1.79 0.15 30.61
C GLY A 461 0.77 0.00 29.49
N GLU A 462 -0.47 0.33 29.82
CA GLU A 462 -1.62 0.33 28.92
C GLU A 462 -2.43 1.61 29.17
N LEU A 463 -3.11 2.12 28.13
CA LEU A 463 -4.02 3.26 28.23
C LEU A 463 -5.25 3.03 27.36
N GLU A 464 -6.37 2.70 28.00
CA GLU A 464 -7.67 2.56 27.34
C GLU A 464 -8.26 3.93 26.96
N ILE A 465 -8.56 4.11 25.66
CA ILE A 465 -9.24 5.31 25.14
C ILE A 465 -10.39 4.95 24.17
N PRO A 466 -11.46 5.76 24.10
CA PRO A 466 -12.47 5.61 23.06
C PRO A 466 -11.94 5.95 21.66
N GLY A 467 -12.46 5.25 20.64
CA GLY A 467 -11.98 5.35 19.25
C GLY A 467 -10.87 4.35 18.95
N VAL A 468 -10.29 4.43 17.76
CA VAL A 468 -9.13 3.61 17.36
C VAL A 468 -8.07 4.44 16.65
N SER A 469 -6.80 4.16 16.89
CA SER A 469 -5.69 4.74 16.10
C SER A 469 -5.20 3.75 15.05
N THR A 470 -5.11 4.18 13.80
CA THR A 470 -4.65 3.35 12.68
C THR A 470 -3.19 3.65 12.32
N TYR A 471 -2.68 4.83 12.66
CA TYR A 471 -1.28 5.21 12.46
C TYR A 471 -0.74 5.99 13.67
N ILE A 472 0.51 5.68 14.04
CA ILE A 472 1.23 6.29 15.16
C ILE A 472 2.48 7.00 14.63
N HIS A 473 2.52 8.32 14.83
CA HIS A 473 3.65 9.17 14.50
C HIS A 473 4.40 9.61 15.78
N PRO A 474 5.66 9.21 15.98
CA PRO A 474 6.47 9.73 17.08
C PRO A 474 6.87 11.19 16.83
N VAL A 475 6.37 12.12 17.65
CA VAL A 475 6.74 13.54 17.56
C VAL A 475 8.12 13.76 18.19
N ASP A 476 8.34 13.13 19.34
CA ASP A 476 9.61 13.12 20.06
C ASP A 476 9.72 11.85 20.93
N ALA A 477 10.72 11.77 21.82
CA ALA A 477 10.94 10.60 22.67
C ALA A 477 9.81 10.33 23.70
N ASN A 478 8.99 11.33 24.01
CA ASN A 478 7.96 11.32 25.03
C ASN A 478 6.55 11.61 24.47
N THR A 479 6.42 11.93 23.19
CA THR A 479 5.15 12.38 22.60
C THR A 479 4.79 11.56 21.36
N LEU A 480 3.58 11.01 21.34
CA LEU A 480 3.03 10.32 20.16
C LEU A 480 1.82 11.09 19.63
N LEU A 481 1.75 11.25 18.32
CA LEU A 481 0.61 11.83 17.61
C LEU A 481 0.00 10.73 16.75
N THR A 482 -1.30 10.51 16.85
CA THR A 482 -1.97 9.46 16.11
C THR A 482 -3.14 9.99 15.30
N ILE A 483 -3.50 9.24 14.26
CA ILE A 483 -4.72 9.42 13.49
C ILE A 483 -5.49 8.09 13.46
N GLY A 484 -6.82 8.18 13.46
CA GLY A 484 -7.69 7.05 13.25
C GLY A 484 -9.16 7.44 13.30
N ILE A 485 -10.01 6.57 13.84
CA ILE A 485 -11.46 6.71 13.79
C ILE A 485 -11.99 7.07 15.17
N GLY A 486 -12.86 8.09 15.23
CA GLY A 486 -13.45 8.58 16.47
C GLY A 486 -14.44 7.60 17.12
N PRO A 487 -14.76 7.79 18.40
CA PRO A 487 -15.70 6.94 19.12
C PRO A 487 -17.15 7.19 18.69
N GLY A 488 -17.99 6.17 18.84
CA GLY A 488 -19.44 6.30 18.72
C GLY A 488 -20.06 7.30 19.70
N PRO A 489 -21.33 7.73 19.50
CA PRO A 489 -21.99 8.74 20.34
C PRO A 489 -22.08 8.43 21.84
N ASP A 490 -22.06 7.15 22.21
CA ASP A 490 -22.05 6.65 23.58
C ASP A 490 -20.64 6.34 24.11
N GLY A 491 -19.60 6.65 23.33
CA GLY A 491 -18.21 6.34 23.62
C GLY A 491 -17.82 4.89 23.32
N LEU A 492 -18.73 4.08 22.76
CA LEU A 492 -18.48 2.68 22.44
C LEU A 492 -18.49 2.49 20.92
N GLY A 493 -17.59 1.63 20.43
CA GLY A 493 -17.46 1.38 19.00
C GLY A 493 -16.91 2.59 18.25
N LEU A 494 -16.99 2.54 16.92
CA LEU A 494 -16.40 3.54 16.03
C LEU A 494 -17.48 4.32 15.30
N ASP A 495 -17.31 5.64 15.26
CA ASP A 495 -18.01 6.51 14.33
C ASP A 495 -17.12 6.69 13.09
N TRP A 496 -17.35 5.87 12.08
CA TRP A 496 -16.63 5.89 10.81
C TRP A 496 -16.79 7.20 10.02
N SER A 497 -17.66 8.11 10.45
CA SER A 497 -17.78 9.44 9.86
C SER A 497 -16.85 10.49 10.48
N VAL A 498 -16.14 10.14 11.57
CA VAL A 498 -15.27 11.05 12.32
C VAL A 498 -13.84 10.52 12.28
N THR A 499 -12.95 11.32 11.70
CA THR A 499 -11.50 11.10 11.86
C THR A 499 -11.09 11.74 13.18
N GLN A 500 -10.21 11.10 13.95
CA GLN A 500 -9.73 11.63 15.22
C GLN A 500 -8.21 11.72 15.22
N ILE A 501 -7.69 12.88 15.63
CA ILE A 501 -6.29 13.07 15.97
C ILE A 501 -6.14 12.97 17.49
N SER A 502 -5.16 12.22 17.97
CA SER A 502 -4.92 12.05 19.41
C SER A 502 -3.45 12.30 19.73
N LEU A 503 -3.20 13.03 20.83
CA LEU A 503 -1.87 13.35 21.32
C LEU A 503 -1.64 12.63 22.65
N PHE A 504 -0.56 11.86 22.75
CA PHE A 504 -0.22 11.07 23.93
C PHE A 504 1.10 11.52 24.54
N ASP A 505 1.12 11.62 25.87
CA ASP A 505 2.32 11.73 26.68
C ASP A 505 2.74 10.35 27.17
N VAL A 506 3.91 9.90 26.71
CA VAL A 506 4.57 8.62 27.05
C VAL A 506 5.90 8.84 27.78
N SER A 507 6.07 10.00 28.42
CA SER A 507 7.24 10.30 29.26
C SER A 507 7.39 9.33 30.45
N ASP A 508 6.26 8.92 31.05
CA ASP A 508 6.18 7.77 31.95
C ASP A 508 5.58 6.57 31.18
N PRO A 509 6.41 5.66 30.65
CA PRO A 509 5.91 4.53 29.85
C PRO A 509 5.09 3.53 30.68
N THR A 510 5.13 3.60 32.01
CA THR A 510 4.30 2.74 32.87
C THR A 510 2.90 3.31 33.11
N ASN A 511 2.69 4.57 32.75
CA ASN A 511 1.41 5.25 32.85
C ASN A 511 1.27 6.27 31.69
N PRO A 512 1.12 5.80 30.44
CA PRO A 512 0.86 6.68 29.31
C PRO A 512 -0.46 7.45 29.49
N VAL A 513 -0.53 8.68 28.98
CA VAL A 513 -1.69 9.56 29.15
C VAL A 513 -2.13 10.15 27.81
N LEU A 514 -3.43 10.15 27.54
CA LEU A 514 -4.03 10.94 26.46
C LEU A 514 -4.01 12.41 26.88
N ALA A 515 -3.13 13.21 26.27
CA ALA A 515 -2.98 14.63 26.55
C ALA A 515 -4.15 15.43 25.96
N ASP A 516 -4.50 15.16 24.70
CA ASP A 516 -5.64 15.78 24.02
C ASP A 516 -6.16 14.89 22.88
N SER A 517 -7.41 15.10 22.48
CA SER A 517 -7.98 14.50 21.27
C SER A 517 -8.88 15.46 20.52
N LEU A 518 -8.78 15.42 19.19
CA LEU A 518 -9.45 16.35 18.29
C LEU A 518 -10.19 15.57 17.20
N PRO A 519 -11.53 15.42 17.31
CA PRO A 519 -12.33 14.92 16.21
C PRO A 519 -12.40 15.96 15.09
N ILE A 520 -12.15 15.52 13.86
CA ILE A 520 -12.16 16.35 12.65
C ILE A 520 -13.09 15.73 11.60
N SER A 521 -13.82 16.61 10.90
CA SER A 521 -14.68 16.24 9.78
C SER A 521 -14.64 17.36 8.73
N PRO A 522 -14.54 17.03 7.43
CA PRO A 522 -14.54 18.00 6.34
C PRO A 522 -15.89 18.72 6.17
N ALA A 523 -16.99 18.11 6.63
CA ALA A 523 -18.32 18.67 6.56
C ALA A 523 -19.18 18.27 7.76
N TYR A 524 -20.22 19.06 8.05
CA TYR A 524 -21.19 18.81 9.12
C TYR A 524 -22.59 18.58 8.54
N GLU A 525 -23.44 17.86 9.27
CA GLU A 525 -24.84 17.64 8.90
C GLU A 525 -25.61 18.97 8.82
N ASP A 526 -26.33 19.18 7.72
CA ASP A 526 -27.23 20.31 7.57
C ASP A 526 -28.40 20.19 8.58
N GLU A 527 -28.65 21.24 9.39
CA GLU A 527 -29.66 21.27 10.48
C GLU A 527 -31.10 20.89 10.04
N ASN A 528 -31.39 20.84 8.73
CA ASN A 528 -32.71 20.53 8.16
C ASN A 528 -32.76 19.22 7.36
N CYS A 529 -31.78 18.33 7.53
CA CYS A 529 -31.69 17.09 6.77
C CYS A 529 -32.56 15.96 7.36
N ASP A 530 -33.89 16.05 7.14
CA ASP A 530 -34.86 15.05 7.59
C ASP A 530 -35.16 13.95 6.54
N GLN A 531 -34.56 14.02 5.34
CA GLN A 531 -34.83 13.11 4.21
C GLN A 531 -33.65 12.17 3.91
N TRP A 532 -33.95 11.00 3.33
CA TRP A 532 -32.92 10.08 2.87
C TRP A 532 -32.14 10.71 1.70
N GLY A 533 -30.83 10.93 1.87
CA GLY A 533 -29.94 11.45 0.82
C GLY A 533 -29.54 12.93 0.92
N CYS A 534 -29.96 13.67 1.95
CA CYS A 534 -29.51 15.06 2.16
C CYS A 534 -28.23 15.21 3.01
N GLY A 535 -27.72 14.11 3.56
CA GLY A 535 -26.53 14.08 4.42
C GLY A 535 -25.25 13.81 3.62
N TRP A 536 -24.13 14.20 4.19
CA TRP A 536 -22.81 13.79 3.69
C TRP A 536 -22.62 12.29 3.89
N SER A 537 -21.89 11.66 2.98
CA SER A 537 -21.39 10.31 3.21
C SER A 537 -20.33 10.33 4.32
N TRP A 538 -19.95 9.15 4.79
CA TRP A 538 -18.86 8.96 5.74
C TRP A 538 -17.63 9.76 5.31
N SER A 539 -17.09 10.58 6.21
CA SER A 539 -15.84 11.29 5.97
C SER A 539 -14.67 10.31 6.03
N TRP A 540 -13.70 10.44 5.13
CA TRP A 540 -12.48 9.62 5.16
C TRP A 540 -11.23 10.49 4.96
N SER A 541 -10.09 9.95 5.40
CA SER A 541 -8.77 10.55 5.23
C SER A 541 -7.81 9.51 4.65
N GLU A 542 -7.09 9.85 3.59
CA GLU A 542 -6.01 8.99 3.06
C GLU A 542 -4.95 8.72 4.14
N ALA A 543 -4.70 9.67 5.04
CA ALA A 543 -3.75 9.55 6.15
C ALA A 543 -4.11 8.47 7.20
N THR A 544 -5.32 7.90 7.16
CA THR A 544 -5.70 6.78 8.05
C THR A 544 -5.14 5.43 7.60
N TYR A 545 -4.73 5.29 6.34
CA TYR A 545 -4.20 4.03 5.79
C TYR A 545 -2.95 4.22 4.91
N GLU A 546 -2.56 5.46 4.61
CA GLU A 546 -1.36 5.82 3.86
C GLU A 546 -0.60 6.90 4.65
N HIS A 547 0.49 6.51 5.30
CA HIS A 547 1.26 7.40 6.19
C HIS A 547 1.89 8.57 5.44
N LYS A 548 2.14 8.44 4.13
CA LYS A 548 2.68 9.53 3.30
C LYS A 548 1.72 10.72 3.15
N ALA A 549 0.43 10.53 3.44
CA ALA A 549 -0.55 11.60 3.49
C ALA A 549 -0.62 12.31 4.85
N PHE A 550 0.06 11.79 5.88
CA PHE A 550 0.20 12.41 7.19
C PHE A 550 1.47 13.28 7.22
N THR A 551 1.32 14.60 7.06
CA THR A 551 2.47 15.52 6.99
C THR A 551 2.57 16.35 8.27
N TYR A 552 3.54 16.02 9.14
CA TYR A 552 3.85 16.79 10.34
C TYR A 552 5.08 17.69 10.11
N TRP A 553 4.90 19.00 10.29
CA TRP A 553 5.94 20.01 10.15
C TRP A 553 6.40 20.50 11.53
N ALA A 554 7.42 19.82 12.07
CA ALA A 554 7.97 20.12 13.39
C ALA A 554 8.43 21.59 13.58
N PRO A 555 9.02 22.29 12.59
CA PRO A 555 9.43 23.69 12.75
C PRO A 555 8.31 24.65 13.17
N GLU A 556 7.08 24.44 12.68
CA GLU A 556 5.91 25.24 13.06
C GLU A 556 4.92 24.49 13.95
N GLN A 557 5.22 23.23 14.28
CA GLN A 557 4.33 22.33 15.03
C GLN A 557 2.95 22.16 14.36
N LEU A 558 2.91 22.14 13.03
CA LEU A 558 1.68 22.00 12.25
C LEU A 558 1.54 20.59 11.67
N LEU A 559 0.36 20.01 11.82
CA LEU A 559 -0.04 18.78 11.14
C LEU A 559 -1.01 19.12 10.01
N ALA A 560 -0.75 18.63 8.80
CA ALA A 560 -1.68 18.68 7.68
C ALA A 560 -2.28 17.28 7.41
N VAL A 561 -3.62 17.21 7.36
CA VAL A 561 -4.37 15.96 7.14
C VAL A 561 -5.41 16.16 6.04
N PRO A 562 -5.36 15.39 4.95
CA PRO A 562 -6.41 15.45 3.93
C PRO A 562 -7.70 14.82 4.44
N LEU A 563 -8.83 15.46 4.18
CA LEU A 563 -10.16 14.99 4.51
C LEU A 563 -11.08 15.12 3.30
N SER A 564 -11.92 14.11 3.09
CA SER A 564 -12.87 14.10 1.99
C SER A 564 -14.21 13.51 2.39
N THR A 565 -15.27 14.01 1.75
CA THR A 565 -16.60 13.42 1.78
C THR A 565 -17.33 13.74 0.46
N TYR A 566 -18.45 13.10 0.20
CA TYR A 566 -19.31 13.42 -0.94
C TYR A 566 -20.77 13.24 -0.56
N ARG A 567 -21.67 13.85 -1.33
CA ARG A 567 -23.11 13.55 -1.27
C ARG A 567 -23.70 13.46 -2.66
N TYR A 568 -24.75 12.65 -2.79
CA TYR A 568 -25.54 12.59 -4.01
C TYR A 568 -26.59 13.70 -3.98
N MET A 569 -26.65 14.48 -5.06
CA MET A 569 -27.59 15.57 -5.23
C MET A 569 -28.54 15.24 -6.39
N TYR A 570 -29.82 15.51 -6.18
CA TYR A 570 -30.88 15.45 -7.20
C TYR A 570 -31.76 16.68 -7.04
N ASP A 571 -32.00 17.40 -8.12
CA ASP A 571 -32.90 18.55 -8.13
C ASP A 571 -33.58 18.73 -9.50
N GLU A 572 -34.74 19.38 -9.49
CA GLU A 572 -35.63 19.56 -10.63
C GLU A 572 -35.90 21.05 -10.85
N VAL A 573 -35.50 21.58 -12.02
CA VAL A 573 -35.69 22.98 -12.39
C VAL A 573 -36.69 23.08 -13.52
N GLU A 574 -37.76 23.85 -13.32
CA GLU A 574 -38.71 24.20 -14.39
C GLU A 574 -38.22 25.42 -15.17
N ILE A 575 -37.85 25.23 -16.44
CA ILE A 575 -37.47 26.31 -17.37
C ILE A 575 -38.45 26.32 -18.54
N ASP A 576 -39.15 27.45 -18.74
CA ASP A 576 -40.12 27.65 -19.81
C ASP A 576 -41.24 26.57 -19.89
N GLY A 577 -41.63 26.01 -18.75
CA GLY A 577 -42.68 24.99 -18.65
C GLY A 577 -42.21 23.56 -18.89
N ARG A 578 -40.89 23.33 -19.02
CA ARG A 578 -40.27 22.00 -19.05
C ARG A 578 -39.50 21.78 -17.76
N VAL A 579 -39.67 20.60 -17.16
CA VAL A 579 -38.90 20.17 -15.98
C VAL A 579 -37.61 19.53 -16.45
N TYR A 580 -36.48 20.03 -15.95
CA TYR A 580 -35.16 19.45 -16.13
C TYR A 580 -34.73 18.87 -14.79
N SER A 581 -34.49 17.57 -14.73
CA SER A 581 -33.86 16.92 -13.59
C SER A 581 -32.34 16.90 -13.78
N TYR A 582 -31.60 17.25 -12.73
CA TYR A 582 -30.14 17.12 -12.71
C TYR A 582 -29.73 16.31 -11.49
N SER A 583 -28.78 15.41 -11.69
CA SER A 583 -28.31 14.53 -10.63
C SER A 583 -26.84 14.20 -10.78
N GLY A 584 -26.15 14.03 -9.65
CA GLY A 584 -24.72 13.73 -9.60
C GLY A 584 -24.18 13.92 -8.19
N TYR A 585 -22.86 14.08 -8.08
CA TYR A 585 -22.18 14.15 -6.80
C TYR A 585 -21.60 15.53 -6.56
N GLU A 586 -21.69 15.96 -5.32
CA GLU A 586 -20.97 17.11 -4.77
C GLU A 586 -19.87 16.57 -3.87
N PHE A 587 -18.64 17.02 -4.09
CA PHE A 587 -17.46 16.55 -3.37
C PHE A 587 -16.95 17.61 -2.41
N VAL A 588 -16.48 17.18 -1.24
CA VAL A 588 -15.70 18.01 -0.33
C VAL A 588 -14.29 17.45 -0.27
N SER A 589 -13.32 18.29 -0.55
CA SER A 589 -11.90 17.96 -0.64
C SER A 589 -11.10 19.01 0.09
N THR A 590 -10.60 18.68 1.27
CA THR A 590 -9.99 19.65 2.19
C THR A 590 -8.69 19.13 2.76
N LEU A 591 -7.80 20.03 3.14
CA LEU A 591 -6.60 19.75 3.92
C LEU A 591 -6.76 20.52 5.23
N GLN A 592 -6.95 19.79 6.32
CA GLN A 592 -7.10 20.34 7.65
C GLN A 592 -5.71 20.56 8.25
N LEU A 593 -5.42 21.78 8.68
CA LEU A 593 -4.22 22.13 9.44
C LEU A 593 -4.56 22.15 10.93
N ILE A 594 -3.67 21.58 11.74
CA ILE A 594 -3.84 21.37 13.17
C ILE A 594 -2.57 21.83 13.90
N ASP A 595 -2.72 22.72 14.87
CA ASP A 595 -1.65 23.10 15.79
C ASP A 595 -1.39 21.95 16.78
N VAL A 596 -0.13 21.51 16.89
CA VAL A 596 0.30 20.41 17.77
C VAL A 596 1.28 20.94 18.81
N ASP A 597 0.75 21.48 19.91
CA ASP A 597 1.58 21.94 21.03
C ASP A 597 1.98 20.75 21.91
N ALA A 598 3.09 20.09 21.54
CA ALA A 598 3.63 18.95 22.27
C ALA A 598 4.14 19.32 23.68
N GLU A 599 4.54 20.59 23.91
CA GLU A 599 5.03 21.02 25.21
C GLU A 599 3.91 21.16 26.25
N ASN A 600 2.75 21.67 25.83
CA ASN A 600 1.58 21.82 26.69
C ASN A 600 0.59 20.65 26.57
N GLY A 601 0.78 19.78 25.58
CA GLY A 601 -0.06 18.62 25.33
C GLY A 601 -1.44 18.99 24.81
N THR A 602 -1.54 19.93 23.86
CA THR A 602 -2.83 20.40 23.33
C THR A 602 -2.89 20.39 21.80
N LEU A 603 -4.07 20.10 21.26
CA LEU A 603 -4.38 20.14 19.84
C LEU A 603 -5.34 21.30 19.52
N GLY A 604 -5.11 21.99 18.41
CA GLY A 604 -5.94 23.11 17.98
C GLY A 604 -6.24 23.06 16.49
N ILE A 605 -7.44 23.51 16.09
CA ILE A 605 -7.73 23.73 14.67
C ILE A 605 -7.03 25.01 14.24
N HIS A 606 -6.04 24.87 13.35
CA HIS A 606 -5.33 26.00 12.77
C HIS A 606 -6.14 26.62 11.63
N GLY A 607 -6.63 25.78 10.72
CA GLY A 607 -7.52 26.18 9.62
C GLY A 607 -7.59 25.12 8.53
N MET A 608 -8.13 25.44 7.35
CA MET A 608 -8.28 24.48 6.26
C MET A 608 -8.01 25.10 4.88
N VAL A 609 -7.41 24.30 4.01
CA VAL A 609 -7.34 24.53 2.56
C VAL A 609 -8.44 23.72 1.88
N ASN A 610 -9.06 24.27 0.84
CA ASN A 610 -10.25 23.68 0.21
C ASN A 610 -10.07 23.59 -1.32
N HIS A 611 -10.10 22.37 -1.85
CA HIS A 611 -10.04 22.03 -3.28
C HIS A 611 -11.40 21.58 -3.84
N SER A 612 -12.50 21.73 -3.09
CA SER A 612 -13.83 21.29 -3.51
C SER A 612 -14.30 22.00 -4.79
N ASP A 613 -13.90 23.27 -4.98
CA ASP A 613 -14.31 24.07 -6.13
C ASP A 613 -13.77 23.50 -7.45
N PHE A 614 -12.58 22.89 -7.47
CA PHE A 614 -12.03 22.19 -8.64
C PHE A 614 -12.95 21.08 -9.18
N TYR A 615 -13.84 20.55 -8.33
CA TYR A 615 -14.71 19.43 -8.67
C TYR A 615 -16.18 19.82 -8.83
N ASN A 616 -16.58 20.98 -8.28
CA ASN A 616 -17.97 21.40 -8.18
C ASN A 616 -18.31 22.65 -9.03
N GLU A 617 -17.31 23.39 -9.56
CA GLU A 617 -17.55 24.66 -10.28
C GLU A 617 -18.45 24.49 -11.52
N ASP A 618 -18.27 23.40 -12.27
CA ASP A 618 -19.07 23.07 -13.46
C ASP A 618 -20.38 22.31 -13.15
N GLY A 619 -20.75 22.22 -11.86
CA GLY A 619 -21.94 21.51 -11.38
C GLY A 619 -21.62 20.12 -10.82
N LEU A 620 -22.63 19.25 -10.76
CA LEU A 620 -22.50 17.92 -10.16
C LEU A 620 -21.61 17.01 -11.02
N SER A 621 -20.63 16.36 -10.41
CA SER A 621 -19.73 15.42 -11.11
C SER A 621 -20.24 13.96 -11.05
N GLY A 622 -19.78 13.12 -11.97
CA GLY A 622 -20.11 11.69 -11.98
C GLY A 622 -19.33 10.91 -10.92
N TRP A 623 -19.89 9.81 -10.40
CA TRP A 623 -19.26 8.96 -9.37
C TRP A 623 -17.86 8.41 -9.76
N TRP A 624 -17.60 8.26 -11.06
CA TRP A 624 -16.39 7.63 -11.59
C TRP A 624 -15.26 8.62 -11.92
N SER A 625 -15.30 9.86 -11.43
CA SER A 625 -14.38 10.95 -11.80
C SER A 625 -12.95 10.83 -11.23
N GLY A 626 -12.44 9.63 -10.96
CA GLY A 626 -11.12 9.46 -10.33
C GLY A 626 -11.08 9.95 -8.88
N SER A 627 -9.88 10.25 -8.37
CA SER A 627 -9.72 10.77 -7.00
C SER A 627 -10.05 12.26 -6.96
N THR A 628 -11.02 12.64 -6.13
CA THR A 628 -11.43 14.02 -5.89
C THR A 628 -10.82 14.61 -4.61
N SER A 629 -9.97 13.86 -3.93
CA SER A 629 -9.34 14.25 -2.66
C SER A 629 -8.05 15.05 -2.88
N ILE A 630 -7.74 15.97 -1.97
CA ILE A 630 -6.35 16.33 -1.69
C ILE A 630 -5.68 15.07 -1.15
N ARG A 631 -4.53 14.70 -1.69
CA ARG A 631 -3.87 13.43 -1.39
C ARG A 631 -2.52 13.61 -0.71
N ARG A 632 -1.85 14.73 -0.99
CA ARG A 632 -0.54 15.07 -0.44
C ARG A 632 -0.44 16.56 -0.15
N SER A 633 0.41 16.88 0.81
CA SER A 633 0.81 18.23 1.13
C SER A 633 2.31 18.31 1.37
N ILE A 634 2.90 19.47 1.07
CA ILE A 634 4.30 19.78 1.35
C ILE A 634 4.37 21.13 2.06
N PHE A 635 5.09 21.20 3.18
CA PHE A 635 5.47 22.47 3.79
C PHE A 635 6.78 22.95 3.19
N MET A 636 6.90 24.23 2.85
CA MET A 636 8.14 24.86 2.39
C MET A 636 8.25 26.26 2.97
N GLY A 637 9.17 26.47 3.92
CA GLY A 637 9.21 27.68 4.73
C GLY A 637 7.89 27.92 5.46
N ASP A 638 7.37 29.14 5.35
CA ASP A 638 6.12 29.60 5.98
C ASP A 638 4.87 29.34 5.07
N TYR A 639 4.92 28.28 4.25
CA TYR A 639 3.88 27.96 3.27
C TYR A 639 3.53 26.48 3.24
N VAL A 640 2.26 26.18 2.96
CA VAL A 640 1.75 24.84 2.69
C VAL A 640 1.29 24.73 1.23
N TYR A 641 1.72 23.67 0.57
CA TYR A 641 1.38 23.31 -0.79
C TYR A 641 0.45 22.09 -0.73
N ALA A 642 -0.75 22.18 -1.32
CA ALA A 642 -1.74 21.11 -1.32
C ALA A 642 -1.98 20.59 -2.74
N PHE A 643 -2.07 19.26 -2.90
CA PHE A 643 -2.18 18.60 -4.20
C PHE A 643 -3.38 17.66 -4.28
N SER A 644 -4.29 17.92 -5.21
CA SER A 644 -5.36 17.02 -5.65
C SER A 644 -5.19 16.67 -7.13
N ALA A 645 -5.98 15.72 -7.64
CA ALA A 645 -5.86 15.33 -9.06
C ALA A 645 -6.17 16.48 -10.03
N ALA A 646 -7.10 17.37 -9.66
CA ALA A 646 -7.54 18.47 -10.52
C ALA A 646 -6.68 19.74 -10.37
N GLY A 647 -6.01 19.94 -9.23
CA GLY A 647 -5.31 21.18 -8.97
C GLY A 647 -4.35 21.15 -7.78
N ALA A 648 -3.50 22.17 -7.73
CA ALA A 648 -2.61 22.48 -6.63
C ALA A 648 -2.87 23.89 -6.11
N SER A 649 -2.69 24.11 -4.81
CA SER A 649 -2.76 25.44 -4.20
C SER A 649 -1.61 25.65 -3.22
N VAL A 650 -1.27 26.92 -2.99
CA VAL A 650 -0.23 27.34 -2.05
C VAL A 650 -0.82 28.38 -1.11
N HIS A 651 -0.65 28.16 0.19
CA HIS A 651 -1.18 29.03 1.23
C HIS A 651 -0.10 29.41 2.25
N SER A 652 -0.15 30.64 2.76
CA SER A 652 0.62 31.07 3.93
C SER A 652 0.23 30.25 5.16
N THR A 653 1.18 29.76 5.96
CA THR A 653 0.87 29.04 7.20
C THR A 653 0.44 29.95 8.34
N ASP A 654 0.66 31.27 8.26
CA ASP A 654 0.26 32.21 9.31
C ASP A 654 -1.27 32.44 9.36
N ASP A 655 -1.90 32.55 8.19
CA ASP A 655 -3.30 32.97 8.06
C ASP A 655 -4.08 32.26 6.93
N LEU A 656 -3.45 31.30 6.25
CA LEU A 656 -3.99 30.55 5.11
C LEU A 656 -4.38 31.43 3.92
N GLU A 657 -3.78 32.63 3.78
CA GLU A 657 -3.93 33.43 2.56
C GLU A 657 -3.49 32.62 1.34
N LEU A 658 -4.38 32.51 0.34
CA LEU A 658 -4.10 31.85 -0.94
C LEU A 658 -3.08 32.67 -1.74
N MET A 659 -1.93 32.07 -2.01
CA MET A 659 -0.84 32.67 -2.79
C MET A 659 -0.94 32.30 -4.26
N VAL A 660 -1.15 31.00 -4.52
CA VAL A 660 -1.22 30.43 -5.87
C VAL A 660 -2.30 29.37 -5.92
N GLU A 661 -3.03 29.34 -7.02
CA GLU A 661 -3.94 28.26 -7.40
C GLU A 661 -3.60 27.86 -8.84
N LEU A 662 -3.46 26.56 -9.08
CA LEU A 662 -2.98 26.00 -10.34
C LEU A 662 -3.82 24.77 -10.71
N GLU A 663 -4.50 24.82 -11.85
CA GLU A 663 -5.12 23.62 -12.45
C GLU A 663 -4.03 22.68 -12.98
N LEU A 664 -4.17 21.38 -12.70
CA LEU A 664 -3.19 20.38 -13.10
C LEU A 664 -3.68 19.58 -14.32
N PRO A 665 -2.82 19.32 -15.31
CA PRO A 665 -3.17 18.45 -16.43
C PRO A 665 -3.28 17.00 -15.97
N GLY A 666 -4.01 16.17 -16.72
CA GLY A 666 -4.17 14.73 -16.46
C GLY A 666 -5.48 14.35 -15.78
N TYR A 667 -6.25 15.33 -15.29
CA TYR A 667 -7.61 15.13 -14.81
C TYR A 667 -8.62 15.37 -15.93
N GLU A 668 -9.51 14.39 -16.18
CA GLU A 668 -10.63 14.53 -17.12
C GLU A 668 -11.95 14.68 -16.36
N THR A 669 -12.64 15.81 -16.53
CA THR A 669 -13.98 16.01 -15.98
C THR A 669 -15.00 15.15 -16.76
N PRO A 670 -15.81 14.29 -16.09
CA PRO A 670 -16.84 13.55 -16.81
C PRO A 670 -17.89 14.50 -17.40
N GLN A 671 -18.28 14.28 -18.65
CA GLN A 671 -19.41 14.98 -19.27
C GLN A 671 -20.71 14.65 -18.51
N THR A 672 -21.42 15.68 -18.03
CA THR A 672 -22.77 15.53 -17.45
C THR A 672 -23.79 15.17 -18.53
N TYR A 673 -24.53 14.08 -18.33
CA TYR A 673 -25.64 13.68 -19.21
C TYR A 673 -26.94 14.38 -18.80
N TYR A 674 -27.49 15.22 -19.68
CA TYR A 674 -28.81 15.83 -19.51
C TYR A 674 -29.89 14.87 -20.03
N TYR A 675 -30.87 14.52 -19.19
CA TYR A 675 -32.07 13.81 -19.62
C TYR A 675 -33.25 14.80 -19.72
N GLU A 676 -33.90 14.86 -20.88
CA GLU A 676 -35.15 15.60 -21.08
C GLU A 676 -36.30 14.68 -20.70
N ASP A 677 -37.04 14.99 -19.63
CA ASP A 677 -38.30 14.30 -19.35
C ASP A 677 -39.34 14.78 -20.36
N GLY A 678 -39.49 14.00 -21.43
CA GLY A 678 -40.42 14.27 -22.51
C GLY A 678 -41.87 14.21 -22.03
N ASP A 679 -42.57 15.34 -22.14
CA ASP A 679 -44.03 15.38 -22.15
C ASP A 679 -44.57 14.40 -23.21
N GLY A 680 -45.46 13.51 -22.78
CA GLY A 680 -46.11 12.57 -23.67
C GLY A 680 -46.93 13.26 -24.75
N GLU A 681 -46.46 13.23 -25.99
CA GLU A 681 -47.31 13.19 -27.17
C GLU A 681 -46.76 12.18 -28.19
N ALA A 682 -47.61 11.23 -28.55
CA ALA A 682 -47.36 10.26 -29.61
C ALA A 682 -47.13 10.96 -30.95
N VAL A 683 -46.02 10.66 -31.62
CA VAL A 683 -45.88 10.88 -33.06
C VAL A 683 -45.24 9.64 -33.69
N ASP A 684 -46.06 8.97 -34.50
CA ASP A 684 -45.72 7.88 -35.42
C ASP A 684 -44.54 8.24 -36.35
N GLY A 685 -43.69 7.23 -36.64
CA GLY A 685 -43.11 7.06 -37.98
C GLY A 685 -41.60 6.77 -38.05
N GLU A 686 -41.26 5.49 -38.25
CA GLU A 686 -40.16 4.94 -39.11
C GLU A 686 -38.69 5.38 -38.80
N ASN A 687 -37.67 4.55 -38.62
CA ASN A 687 -37.39 3.14 -38.88
C ASN A 687 -36.27 2.68 -37.91
N ASP A 688 -36.44 1.53 -37.28
CA ASP A 688 -35.37 0.77 -36.62
C ASP A 688 -35.37 -0.65 -37.22
N PRO A 689 -34.35 -1.07 -37.98
CA PRO A 689 -34.18 -2.46 -38.36
C PRO A 689 -33.15 -3.07 -37.39
N ASP A 690 -33.64 -3.77 -36.37
CA ASP A 690 -33.06 -5.04 -35.87
C ASP A 690 -33.81 -5.50 -34.60
N LYS A 691 -35.04 -5.99 -34.80
CA LYS A 691 -35.72 -6.92 -33.90
C LYS A 691 -36.54 -7.94 -34.70
N GLU A 692 -35.93 -9.10 -34.92
CA GLU A 692 -36.57 -10.43 -34.93
C GLU A 692 -35.76 -11.20 -33.87
N ASP A 693 -36.26 -12.07 -33.01
CA ASP A 693 -37.57 -12.54 -32.56
C ASP A 693 -37.17 -13.43 -31.36
N GLU A 694 -37.86 -13.36 -30.23
CA GLU A 694 -38.46 -14.56 -29.66
C GLU A 694 -39.36 -14.21 -28.47
N ASP A 695 -40.63 -14.47 -28.75
CA ASP A 695 -41.79 -14.21 -27.95
C ASP A 695 -42.08 -15.42 -27.03
N SER A 696 -42.81 -15.11 -25.96
CA SER A 696 -43.72 -16.00 -25.22
C SER A 696 -43.22 -16.87 -24.05
N ALA A 697 -43.41 -16.28 -22.86
CA ALA A 697 -44.46 -16.68 -21.89
C ALA A 697 -44.32 -18.00 -21.08
N THR A 698 -43.94 -17.80 -19.80
CA THR A 698 -44.63 -18.23 -18.56
C THR A 698 -45.38 -19.57 -18.51
N VAL A 699 -45.14 -20.38 -17.46
CA VAL A 699 -46.14 -20.76 -16.43
C VAL A 699 -45.42 -21.31 -15.18
N GLU A 700 -45.97 -20.95 -14.02
CA GLU A 700 -45.71 -21.38 -12.63
C GLU A 700 -45.56 -22.90 -12.38
N GLY A 701 -44.82 -23.23 -11.30
CA GLY A 701 -44.78 -24.55 -10.66
C GLY A 701 -43.80 -24.61 -9.51
#